data_AF-A0A8J3AYM7-F1
#
_entry.id   AF-A0A8J3AYM7-F1
#
_cell.length_a   1.000
_cell.length_b   1.000
_cell.length_c   1.000
_cell.angle_alpha   90.00
_cell.angle_beta   90.00
_cell.angle_gamma   90.00
#
_symmetry.space_group_name_H-M   'P 1'
#
loop_
_entity.id
_entity.type
_entity.pdbx_description
1 polymer ?
#
loop_
_entity_poly.entity_id
_entity_poly.type
_entity_poly.pdbx_seq_one_letter_code
_entity_poly.pdbx_strand_id
1 'polypeptide(L)'
;MNFSRIACLSDPLQVSRATSEGFFDLVREPIRQGSGIDIGYAPGGRKPHGLLPSFDLEQFRRFASQEESIPLATLWAATYHRMPAAAQDYLFSHIPDDTLLLSCDIPPWLRQQCLARSIPFIDLRHAPLGFGRDLFIAIDASVSTLKLRIAKQQVGEEELRLEAALLAANIRAHRRRLEETSRYNFNLNDCLIIVGQHPDSAALIDSQGRKQTFTEFANELRQLAQGRRVLHLPDFGEDHFTFPTPANVQRAELSELLGTVVPPCLQNSYQILSSDDDVILTGISAGLLQEATWFDKPAHPLSAPFTPMTQGHDSVAAGYAAIRFQDLIAPAFWHQILTPSTTPPRLSRLPLLSRHHARETLDVWGDYEKVLSWERTLPYQFFERSGGGLLRQKMATMEKSPTSFKHTDTYSKTSTPISQLKDSKRGQTAYILGTAPSLNLLDIDTLLKRESFWCNKAYDLEKDGLRFQPKYYFVADRFFFQEAADHVMQVPAEIKFFRNEIYSLAQKSHPEESKKQNIIAFESIQIPGSAMCDDEENFSYDPSVHLYSGWTVVMDAIQFAFYMGYDKVYVGGVDLDYKKQAYFWGGTARNTLPIDTITDRMRQSFLVARKHFERHGRTLAKITPSPNLPLEYIEDPEVLADAGSQKNYFQ
;
A
#
# COMPACT_ATOMS: atom_id res chain seq x y z
N MET A 1 11.10 -40.96 -20.57
CA MET A 1 11.93 -39.81 -20.18
C MET A 1 11.83 -39.73 -18.67
N ASN A 2 12.93 -40.03 -17.97
CA ASN A 2 12.99 -39.97 -16.51
C ASN A 2 13.92 -38.81 -16.19
N PHE A 3 13.38 -37.75 -15.61
CA PHE A 3 14.21 -36.66 -15.08
C PHE A 3 14.80 -37.16 -13.76
N SER A 4 16.12 -37.30 -13.68
CA SER A 4 16.82 -37.72 -12.46
C SER A 4 17.10 -36.53 -11.54
N ARG A 5 17.04 -35.30 -12.07
CA ARG A 5 17.33 -34.05 -11.37
C ARG A 5 16.34 -32.96 -11.75
N ILE A 6 15.88 -32.22 -10.74
CA ILE A 6 15.11 -30.98 -10.90
C ILE A 6 15.87 -29.87 -10.17
N ALA A 7 15.96 -28.69 -10.79
CA ALA A 7 16.53 -27.51 -10.14
C ALA A 7 15.53 -26.34 -10.17
N CYS A 8 15.32 -25.71 -9.02
CA CYS A 8 14.49 -24.51 -8.92
C CYS A 8 15.25 -23.29 -9.48
N LEU A 9 14.65 -22.58 -10.44
CA LEU A 9 15.22 -21.37 -11.03
C LEU A 9 14.12 -20.41 -11.49
N SER A 10 13.93 -19.31 -10.77
CA SER A 10 13.12 -18.15 -11.21
C SER A 10 14.02 -17.06 -11.82
N ASP A 11 13.45 -15.93 -12.22
CA ASP A 11 14.22 -14.77 -12.69
C ASP A 11 15.28 -14.35 -11.64
N PRO A 12 16.59 -14.46 -11.94
CA PRO A 12 17.64 -14.12 -10.98
C PRO A 12 17.73 -12.61 -10.65
N LEU A 13 17.08 -11.76 -11.45
CA LEU A 13 17.07 -10.30 -11.25
C LEU A 13 15.80 -9.78 -10.58
N GLN A 14 14.80 -10.64 -10.34
CA GLN A 14 13.58 -10.21 -9.65
C GLN A 14 13.90 -9.76 -8.22
N VAL A 15 13.39 -8.58 -7.83
CA VAL A 15 13.68 -7.96 -6.54
C VAL A 15 13.05 -8.74 -5.38
N SER A 16 11.79 -9.17 -5.53
CA SER A 16 11.09 -10.02 -4.56
C SER A 16 11.10 -11.47 -5.03
N ARG A 17 11.41 -12.39 -4.11
CA ARG A 17 11.38 -13.84 -4.36
C ARG A 17 10.28 -14.55 -3.56
N ALA A 18 9.43 -13.80 -2.85
CA ALA A 18 8.43 -14.37 -1.94
C ALA A 18 7.49 -15.33 -2.67
N THR A 19 7.00 -14.94 -3.85
CA THR A 19 6.10 -15.76 -4.67
C THR A 19 6.80 -17.02 -5.17
N SER A 20 7.98 -16.89 -5.78
CA SER A 20 8.71 -18.03 -6.36
C SER A 20 9.18 -19.02 -5.29
N GLU A 21 9.78 -18.54 -4.20
CA GLU A 21 10.17 -19.39 -3.06
C GLU A 21 8.96 -20.05 -2.41
N GLY A 22 7.83 -19.32 -2.27
CA GLY A 22 6.57 -19.87 -1.77
C GLY A 22 6.03 -21.03 -2.62
N PHE A 23 6.01 -20.89 -3.95
CA PHE A 23 5.60 -21.99 -4.84
C PHE A 23 6.55 -23.19 -4.74
N PHE A 24 7.87 -22.97 -4.77
CA PHE A 24 8.84 -24.05 -4.61
C PHE A 24 8.66 -24.78 -3.28
N ASP A 25 8.35 -24.05 -2.21
CA ASP A 25 8.07 -24.61 -0.89
C ASP A 25 6.82 -25.47 -0.84
N LEU A 26 5.74 -25.01 -1.48
CA LEU A 26 4.48 -25.75 -1.56
C LEU A 26 4.60 -27.06 -2.34
N VAL A 27 5.43 -27.10 -3.38
CA VAL A 27 5.52 -28.27 -4.28
C VAL A 27 6.66 -29.22 -3.95
N ARG A 28 7.63 -28.84 -3.11
CA ARG A 28 8.80 -29.69 -2.80
C ARG A 28 8.46 -31.04 -2.21
N GLU A 29 7.68 -31.07 -1.14
CA GLU A 29 7.29 -32.33 -0.51
C GLU A 29 6.33 -33.14 -1.40
N PRO A 30 5.33 -32.54 -2.07
CA PRO A 30 4.54 -33.23 -3.09
C PRO A 30 5.38 -33.87 -4.21
N ILE A 31 6.36 -33.16 -4.77
CA ILE A 31 7.27 -33.70 -5.80
C ILE A 31 8.11 -34.84 -5.24
N ARG A 32 8.66 -34.68 -4.03
CA ARG A 32 9.47 -35.70 -3.37
C ARG A 32 8.70 -36.98 -3.12
N GLN A 33 7.47 -36.89 -2.61
CA GLN A 33 6.63 -38.07 -2.39
C GLN A 33 6.11 -38.67 -3.70
N GLY A 34 5.78 -37.84 -4.69
CA GLY A 34 5.21 -38.27 -5.97
C GLY A 34 6.21 -38.88 -6.94
N SER A 35 7.44 -38.36 -6.97
CA SER A 35 8.48 -38.76 -7.94
C SER A 35 9.77 -39.30 -7.32
N GLY A 36 9.98 -39.10 -6.01
CA GLY A 36 11.23 -39.44 -5.33
C GLY A 36 12.37 -38.43 -5.58
N ILE A 37 12.12 -37.36 -6.33
CA ILE A 37 13.12 -36.36 -6.71
C ILE A 37 13.16 -35.24 -5.65
N ASP A 38 14.37 -34.87 -5.21
CA ASP A 38 14.60 -33.64 -4.45
C ASP A 38 14.88 -32.48 -5.42
N ILE A 39 14.08 -31.41 -5.34
CA ILE A 39 14.17 -30.24 -6.21
C ILE A 39 15.13 -29.16 -5.68
N GLY A 40 15.64 -29.34 -4.45
CA GLY A 40 16.53 -28.38 -3.79
C GLY A 40 15.90 -27.00 -3.56
N TYR A 41 16.75 -25.97 -3.65
CA TYR A 41 16.39 -24.56 -3.47
C TYR A 41 16.83 -23.72 -4.68
N ALA A 42 16.21 -22.56 -4.85
CA ALA A 42 16.60 -21.60 -5.88
C ALA A 42 17.84 -20.78 -5.44
N PRO A 43 18.65 -20.25 -6.38
CA PRO A 43 19.77 -19.39 -6.04
C PRO A 43 19.38 -18.13 -5.26
N GLY A 44 20.30 -17.66 -4.40
CA GLY A 44 20.15 -16.43 -3.61
C GLY A 44 19.49 -16.60 -2.24
N GLY A 45 18.99 -17.80 -1.91
CA GLY A 45 18.56 -18.15 -0.55
C GLY A 45 19.73 -18.53 0.39
N ARG A 46 19.41 -18.86 1.65
CA ARG A 46 20.41 -19.33 2.64
C ARG A 46 20.81 -20.80 2.47
N LYS A 47 20.01 -21.58 1.75
CA LYS A 47 20.21 -23.01 1.54
C LYS A 47 20.88 -23.27 0.19
N PRO A 48 21.63 -24.37 0.04
CA PRO A 48 22.31 -24.70 -1.21
C PRO A 48 21.30 -24.88 -2.36
N HIS A 49 21.60 -24.27 -3.50
CA HIS A 49 20.75 -24.32 -4.68
C HIS A 49 21.08 -25.49 -5.61
N GLY A 50 20.17 -25.79 -6.54
CA GLY A 50 20.29 -26.92 -7.48
C GLY A 50 21.26 -26.73 -8.66
N LEU A 51 21.85 -25.54 -8.85
CA LEU A 51 22.89 -25.28 -9.87
C LEU A 51 24.28 -25.78 -9.42
N LEU A 52 25.26 -25.79 -10.34
CA LEU A 52 26.64 -26.16 -10.02
C LEU A 52 27.22 -25.28 -8.88
N PRO A 53 28.04 -25.83 -7.96
CA PRO A 53 28.53 -25.09 -6.79
C PRO A 53 29.34 -23.81 -7.09
N SER A 54 29.85 -23.68 -8.30
CA SER A 54 30.60 -22.49 -8.75
C SER A 54 29.70 -21.32 -9.18
N PHE A 55 28.38 -21.51 -9.21
CA PHE A 55 27.45 -20.45 -9.56
C PHE A 55 27.36 -19.41 -8.43
N ASP A 56 27.49 -18.14 -8.79
CA ASP A 56 27.32 -17.00 -7.91
C ASP A 56 26.30 -16.03 -8.53
N LEU A 57 25.26 -15.71 -7.77
CA LEU A 57 24.20 -14.80 -8.19
C LEU A 57 24.70 -13.36 -8.38
N GLU A 58 25.63 -12.89 -7.57
CA GLU A 58 26.21 -11.55 -7.70
C GLU A 58 27.09 -11.47 -8.96
N GLN A 59 27.81 -12.54 -9.28
CA GLN A 59 28.56 -12.62 -10.53
C GLN A 59 27.64 -12.59 -11.75
N PHE A 60 26.51 -13.32 -11.71
CA PHE A 60 25.49 -13.23 -12.75
C PHE A 60 24.95 -11.80 -12.91
N ARG A 61 24.67 -11.10 -11.79
CA ARG A 61 24.20 -9.71 -11.79
C ARG A 61 25.20 -8.75 -12.43
N ARG A 62 26.50 -8.93 -12.19
CA ARG A 62 27.56 -8.14 -12.84
C ARG A 62 27.61 -8.35 -14.34
N PHE A 63 27.48 -9.58 -14.82
CA PHE A 63 27.37 -9.85 -16.26
C PHE A 63 26.09 -9.28 -16.86
N ALA A 64 24.99 -9.31 -16.12
CA ALA A 64 23.71 -8.75 -16.57
C ALA A 64 23.77 -7.22 -16.66
N SER A 65 24.44 -6.55 -15.72
CA SER A 65 24.64 -5.10 -15.73
C SER A 65 25.80 -4.63 -16.61
N GLN A 66 26.52 -5.56 -17.26
CA GLN A 66 27.73 -5.27 -18.03
C GLN A 66 28.78 -4.50 -17.21
N GLU A 67 28.91 -4.83 -15.93
CA GLU A 67 29.79 -4.15 -14.95
C GLU A 67 29.41 -2.70 -14.63
N GLU A 68 28.23 -2.24 -15.06
CA GLU A 68 27.69 -0.92 -14.70
C GLU A 68 26.91 -0.97 -13.37
N SER A 69 26.93 0.15 -12.65
CA SER A 69 26.15 0.33 -11.42
C SER A 69 24.73 0.81 -11.76
N ILE A 70 23.81 -0.14 -11.92
CA ILE A 70 22.40 0.12 -12.27
C ILE A 70 21.50 -0.40 -11.14
N PRO A 71 20.50 0.37 -10.67
CA PRO A 71 19.51 -0.13 -9.72
C PRO A 71 18.84 -1.41 -10.22
N LEU A 72 18.70 -2.43 -9.34
CA LEU A 72 18.24 -3.76 -9.73
C LEU A 72 16.87 -3.75 -10.42
N ALA A 73 15.93 -2.91 -9.97
CA ALA A 73 14.61 -2.78 -10.59
C ALA A 73 14.69 -2.28 -12.04
N THR A 74 15.57 -1.31 -12.31
CA THR A 74 15.82 -0.79 -13.66
C THR A 74 16.50 -1.83 -14.54
N LEU A 75 17.51 -2.53 -13.99
CA LEU A 75 18.20 -3.61 -14.69
C LEU A 75 17.24 -4.76 -15.05
N TRP A 76 16.41 -5.16 -14.10
CA TRP A 76 15.39 -6.20 -14.30
C TRP A 76 14.44 -5.81 -15.45
N ALA A 77 13.87 -4.61 -15.42
CA ALA A 77 12.96 -4.16 -16.48
C ALA A 77 13.64 -4.13 -17.86
N ALA A 78 14.89 -3.63 -17.94
CA ALA A 78 15.65 -3.54 -19.18
C ALA A 78 16.04 -4.92 -19.76
N THR A 79 16.20 -5.93 -18.90
CA THR A 79 16.68 -7.27 -19.30
C THR A 79 15.57 -8.32 -19.35
N TYR A 80 14.34 -7.98 -18.95
CA TYR A 80 13.22 -8.92 -18.81
C TYR A 80 12.92 -9.74 -20.08
N HIS A 81 13.04 -9.12 -21.26
CA HIS A 81 12.89 -9.83 -22.54
C HIS A 81 14.21 -10.24 -23.19
N ARG A 82 15.32 -9.58 -22.84
CA ARG A 82 16.64 -9.82 -23.44
C ARG A 82 17.75 -9.68 -22.41
N MET A 83 18.47 -10.77 -22.18
CA MET A 83 19.62 -10.81 -21.28
C MET A 83 20.93 -10.65 -22.08
N PRO A 84 21.99 -9.98 -21.58
CA PRO A 84 23.30 -9.98 -22.23
C PRO A 84 23.87 -11.40 -22.40
N ALA A 85 24.55 -11.65 -23.52
CA ALA A 85 25.07 -12.99 -23.85
C ALA A 85 26.00 -13.55 -22.77
N ALA A 86 26.88 -12.73 -22.20
CA ALA A 86 27.77 -13.13 -21.11
C ALA A 86 27.02 -13.67 -19.88
N ALA A 87 25.91 -13.02 -19.49
CA ALA A 87 25.09 -13.47 -18.38
C ALA A 87 24.33 -14.76 -18.71
N GLN A 88 23.82 -14.89 -19.94
CA GLN A 88 23.20 -16.12 -20.42
C GLN A 88 24.20 -17.28 -20.36
N ASP A 89 25.35 -17.14 -21.00
CA ASP A 89 26.35 -18.19 -21.09
C ASP A 89 26.87 -18.59 -19.71
N TYR A 90 27.06 -17.62 -18.81
CA TYR A 90 27.40 -17.89 -17.41
C TYR A 90 26.30 -18.71 -16.71
N LEU A 91 25.03 -18.33 -16.78
CA LEU A 91 23.96 -19.11 -16.14
C LEU A 91 23.87 -20.52 -16.71
N PHE A 92 23.87 -20.65 -18.04
CA PHE A 92 23.68 -21.93 -18.71
C PHE A 92 24.89 -22.87 -18.57
N SER A 93 26.11 -22.35 -18.42
CA SER A 93 27.28 -23.18 -18.09
C SER A 93 27.23 -23.75 -16.67
N HIS A 94 26.33 -23.24 -15.82
CA HIS A 94 26.17 -23.66 -14.43
C HIS A 94 24.90 -24.50 -14.17
N ILE A 95 24.10 -24.76 -15.21
CA ILE A 95 23.00 -25.71 -15.13
C ILE A 95 23.59 -27.11 -15.33
N PRO A 96 23.41 -28.05 -14.38
CA PRO A 96 23.91 -29.40 -14.55
C PRO A 96 23.21 -30.13 -15.71
N ASP A 97 23.92 -31.06 -16.35
CA ASP A 97 23.34 -31.92 -17.38
C ASP A 97 22.12 -32.70 -16.86
N ASP A 98 21.21 -33.05 -17.77
CA ASP A 98 19.96 -33.80 -17.51
C ASP A 98 19.00 -33.16 -16.47
N THR A 99 19.10 -31.86 -16.27
CA THR A 99 18.26 -31.10 -15.32
C THR A 99 16.94 -30.65 -15.96
N LEU A 100 15.82 -30.95 -15.29
CA LEU A 100 14.54 -30.27 -15.51
C LEU A 100 14.49 -28.99 -14.65
N LEU A 101 14.33 -27.83 -15.27
CA LEU A 101 14.16 -26.59 -14.53
C LEU A 101 12.71 -26.46 -14.04
N LEU A 102 12.53 -26.20 -12.75
CA LEU A 102 11.26 -25.77 -12.19
C LEU A 102 11.32 -24.26 -11.96
N SER A 103 10.51 -23.52 -12.69
CA SER A 103 10.46 -22.06 -12.64
C SER A 103 9.12 -21.58 -12.08
N CYS A 104 9.14 -20.36 -11.57
CA CYS A 104 7.95 -19.61 -11.22
C CYS A 104 8.07 -18.23 -11.90
N ASP A 105 7.08 -17.86 -12.69
CA ASP A 105 7.09 -16.67 -13.55
C ASP A 105 8.35 -16.57 -14.43
N ILE A 106 8.66 -17.63 -15.20
CA ILE A 106 9.85 -17.65 -16.08
C ILE A 106 9.89 -16.42 -17.00
N PRO A 107 10.96 -15.61 -16.98
CA PRO A 107 11.03 -14.42 -17.82
C PRO A 107 11.22 -14.83 -19.30
N PRO A 108 10.73 -14.03 -20.26
CA PRO A 108 10.80 -14.36 -21.68
C PRO A 108 12.21 -14.70 -22.18
N TRP A 109 13.26 -13.99 -21.72
CA TRP A 109 14.63 -14.29 -22.11
C TRP A 109 15.05 -15.71 -21.66
N LEU A 110 14.74 -16.09 -20.41
CA LEU A 110 15.14 -17.39 -19.85
C LEU A 110 14.39 -18.52 -20.55
N ARG A 111 13.09 -18.33 -20.79
CA ARG A 111 12.25 -19.24 -21.56
C ARG A 111 12.81 -19.48 -22.95
N GLN A 112 13.14 -18.41 -23.67
CA GLN A 112 13.71 -18.50 -25.02
C GLN A 112 15.05 -19.24 -25.02
N GLN A 113 15.94 -18.94 -24.07
CA GLN A 113 17.24 -19.60 -24.01
C GLN A 113 17.16 -21.07 -23.60
N CYS A 114 16.21 -21.44 -22.73
CA CYS A 114 15.95 -22.84 -22.41
C CYS A 114 15.48 -23.61 -23.66
N LEU A 115 14.55 -23.04 -24.43
CA LEU A 115 14.10 -23.64 -25.69
C LEU A 115 15.24 -23.78 -26.71
N ALA A 116 16.05 -22.72 -26.89
CA ALA A 116 17.17 -22.71 -27.83
C ALA A 116 18.26 -23.75 -27.47
N ARG A 117 18.52 -23.95 -26.17
CA ARG A 117 19.50 -24.94 -25.66
C ARG A 117 18.89 -26.31 -25.38
N SER A 118 17.61 -26.53 -25.71
CA SER A 118 16.88 -27.77 -25.41
C SER A 118 16.88 -28.18 -23.93
N ILE A 119 16.91 -27.20 -23.03
CA ILE A 119 16.81 -27.43 -21.58
C ILE A 119 15.33 -27.55 -21.20
N PRO A 120 14.91 -28.68 -20.63
CA PRO A 120 13.52 -28.90 -20.27
C PRO A 120 13.14 -28.03 -19.07
N PHE A 121 11.92 -27.49 -19.06
CA PHE A 121 11.38 -26.73 -17.93
C PHE A 121 9.90 -27.00 -17.69
N ILE A 122 9.46 -26.75 -16.45
CA ILE A 122 8.07 -26.53 -16.03
C ILE A 122 8.02 -25.13 -15.42
N ASP A 123 7.04 -24.32 -15.84
CA ASP A 123 6.80 -22.97 -15.31
C ASP A 123 5.46 -22.93 -14.58
N LEU A 124 5.48 -22.36 -13.36
CA LEU A 124 4.32 -22.16 -12.51
C LEU A 124 3.99 -20.67 -12.43
N ARG A 125 2.71 -20.32 -12.49
CA ARG A 125 2.21 -18.94 -12.32
C ARG A 125 0.89 -18.92 -11.59
N HIS A 126 0.53 -17.78 -11.00
CA HIS A 126 -0.87 -17.53 -10.67
C HIS A 126 -1.69 -17.53 -11.96
N ALA A 127 -2.77 -18.32 -12.01
CA ALA A 127 -3.67 -18.25 -13.15
C ALA A 127 -4.46 -16.92 -13.08
N PRO A 128 -4.69 -16.25 -14.22
CA PRO A 128 -5.53 -15.06 -14.31
C PRO A 128 -7.02 -15.43 -14.27
N LEU A 129 -7.40 -16.30 -13.34
CA LEU A 129 -8.76 -16.83 -13.13
C LEU A 129 -9.08 -16.74 -11.64
N GLY A 130 -9.45 -15.53 -11.20
CA GLY A 130 -9.72 -15.22 -9.81
C GLY A 130 -11.13 -15.58 -9.33
N PHE A 131 -12.09 -15.90 -10.19
CA PHE A 131 -13.48 -16.14 -9.80
C PHE A 131 -13.76 -17.47 -9.09
N GLY A 132 -12.84 -18.44 -9.15
CA GLY A 132 -13.05 -19.77 -8.58
C GLY A 132 -13.23 -19.74 -7.06
N ARG A 133 -13.87 -20.80 -6.52
CA ARG A 133 -13.97 -21.05 -5.06
C ARG A 133 -12.61 -20.97 -4.35
N ASP A 134 -11.54 -21.26 -5.05
CA ASP A 134 -10.15 -21.08 -4.62
C ASP A 134 -9.28 -20.73 -5.84
N LEU A 135 -7.97 -20.53 -5.64
CA LEU A 135 -7.05 -20.16 -6.72
C LEU A 135 -6.75 -21.34 -7.66
N PHE A 136 -6.63 -21.02 -8.96
CA PHE A 136 -6.03 -21.90 -9.96
C PHE A 136 -4.57 -21.49 -10.19
N ILE A 137 -3.72 -22.49 -10.45
CA ILE A 137 -2.31 -22.30 -10.78
C ILE A 137 -2.14 -22.62 -12.26
N ALA A 138 -1.55 -21.68 -13.00
CA ALA A 138 -1.23 -21.82 -14.40
C ALA A 138 0.09 -22.58 -14.54
N ILE A 139 0.09 -23.67 -15.32
CA ILE A 139 1.28 -24.50 -15.55
C ILE A 139 1.52 -24.69 -17.04
N ASP A 140 2.75 -24.49 -17.47
CA ASP A 140 3.23 -24.86 -18.82
C ASP A 140 4.58 -25.57 -18.71
N ALA A 141 4.97 -26.31 -19.75
CA ALA A 141 6.22 -27.05 -19.80
C ALA A 141 6.82 -27.01 -21.20
N SER A 142 8.15 -27.11 -21.37
CA SER A 142 8.74 -27.13 -22.72
C SER A 142 8.62 -28.46 -23.45
N VAL A 143 8.44 -29.57 -22.73
CA VAL A 143 8.44 -30.93 -23.29
C VAL A 143 7.01 -31.37 -23.62
N SER A 144 6.75 -31.78 -24.86
CA SER A 144 5.41 -32.18 -25.33
C SER A 144 4.75 -33.27 -24.48
N THR A 145 5.52 -34.25 -24.00
CA THR A 145 5.02 -35.30 -23.11
C THR A 145 4.57 -34.76 -21.75
N LEU A 146 5.28 -33.77 -21.20
CA LEU A 146 4.87 -33.10 -19.96
C LEU A 146 3.60 -32.27 -20.20
N LYS A 147 3.55 -31.52 -21.30
CA LYS A 147 2.35 -30.76 -21.71
C LYS A 147 1.11 -31.65 -21.78
N LEU A 148 1.21 -32.80 -22.45
CA LEU A 148 0.10 -33.76 -22.56
C LEU A 148 -0.33 -34.32 -21.21
N ARG A 149 0.61 -34.57 -20.28
CA ARG A 149 0.29 -35.05 -18.93
C ARG A 149 -0.38 -33.97 -18.09
N ILE A 150 0.08 -32.72 -18.19
CA ILE A 150 -0.48 -31.56 -17.51
C ILE A 150 -1.89 -31.25 -18.03
N ALA A 151 -2.10 -31.25 -19.36
CA ALA A 151 -3.41 -30.98 -19.99
C ALA A 151 -4.50 -31.95 -19.52
N LYS A 152 -4.16 -33.22 -19.26
CA LYS A 152 -5.08 -34.21 -18.69
C LYS A 152 -5.54 -33.90 -17.27
N GLN A 153 -4.79 -33.08 -16.53
CA GLN A 153 -5.12 -32.64 -15.17
C GLN A 153 -5.78 -31.25 -15.13
N GLN A 154 -5.92 -30.60 -16.28
CA GLN A 154 -6.50 -29.28 -16.41
C GLN A 154 -7.94 -29.24 -15.88
N VAL A 155 -8.33 -28.10 -15.32
CA VAL A 155 -9.73 -27.82 -14.97
C VAL A 155 -10.56 -27.70 -16.24
N GLY A 156 -11.69 -28.41 -16.29
CA GLY A 156 -12.53 -28.41 -17.47
C GLY A 156 -13.31 -27.11 -17.68
N GLU A 157 -13.64 -26.84 -18.93
CA GLU A 157 -14.39 -25.64 -19.32
C GLU A 157 -15.75 -25.58 -18.61
N GLU A 158 -16.45 -26.71 -18.51
CA GLU A 158 -17.74 -26.80 -17.80
C GLU A 158 -17.62 -26.46 -16.31
N GLU A 159 -16.51 -26.86 -15.67
CA GLU A 159 -16.25 -26.54 -14.27
C GLU A 159 -15.96 -25.05 -14.08
N LEU A 160 -15.11 -24.46 -14.92
CA LEU A 160 -14.82 -23.02 -14.89
C LEU A 160 -16.09 -22.20 -15.15
N ARG A 161 -16.92 -22.62 -16.13
CA ARG A 161 -18.21 -22.00 -16.41
C ARG A 161 -19.16 -22.08 -15.21
N LEU A 162 -19.21 -23.23 -14.53
CA LEU A 162 -20.04 -23.41 -13.35
C LEU A 162 -19.55 -22.56 -12.17
N GLU A 163 -18.25 -22.47 -11.93
CA GLU A 163 -17.66 -21.58 -10.91
C GLU A 163 -18.02 -20.11 -11.16
N ALA A 164 -17.86 -19.65 -12.41
CA ALA A 164 -18.23 -18.29 -12.81
C ALA A 164 -19.73 -18.04 -12.64
N ALA A 165 -20.59 -18.97 -13.09
CA ALA A 165 -22.03 -18.86 -12.98
C ALA A 165 -22.52 -18.80 -11.52
N LEU A 166 -21.91 -19.61 -10.63
CA LEU A 166 -22.23 -19.60 -9.19
C LEU A 166 -21.82 -18.29 -8.53
N LEU A 167 -20.63 -17.76 -8.85
CA LEU A 167 -20.22 -16.44 -8.37
C LEU A 167 -21.15 -15.34 -8.90
N ALA A 168 -21.49 -15.38 -10.19
CA ALA A 168 -22.35 -14.38 -10.81
C ALA A 168 -23.76 -14.38 -10.20
N ALA A 169 -24.33 -15.57 -9.97
CA ALA A 169 -25.60 -15.73 -9.28
C ALA A 169 -25.54 -15.15 -7.86
N ASN A 170 -24.45 -15.39 -7.12
CA ASN A 170 -24.25 -14.84 -5.79
C ASN A 170 -24.23 -13.30 -5.80
N ILE A 171 -23.43 -12.70 -6.71
CA ILE A 171 -23.29 -11.26 -6.83
C ILE A 171 -24.60 -10.59 -7.26
N ARG A 172 -25.28 -11.12 -8.28
CA ARG A 172 -26.58 -10.60 -8.73
C ARG A 172 -27.65 -10.70 -7.64
N ALA A 173 -27.73 -11.85 -6.95
CA ALA A 173 -28.68 -12.01 -5.85
C ALA A 173 -28.40 -11.01 -4.72
N HIS A 174 -27.13 -10.70 -4.45
CA HIS A 174 -26.77 -9.68 -3.47
C HIS A 174 -27.14 -8.27 -3.92
N ARG A 175 -26.80 -7.91 -5.16
CA ARG A 175 -27.14 -6.62 -5.77
C ARG A 175 -28.65 -6.35 -5.71
N ARG A 176 -29.49 -7.31 -6.14
CA ARG A 176 -30.95 -7.16 -6.11
C ARG A 176 -31.49 -6.81 -4.71
N ARG A 177 -30.97 -7.47 -3.66
CA ARG A 177 -31.35 -7.14 -2.28
C ARG A 177 -31.01 -5.70 -1.88
N LEU A 178 -29.90 -5.16 -2.38
CA LEU A 178 -29.51 -3.77 -2.11
C LEU A 178 -30.35 -2.77 -2.91
N GLU A 179 -30.69 -3.10 -4.16
CA GLU A 179 -31.57 -2.28 -5.02
C GLU A 179 -33.02 -2.25 -4.49
N GLU A 180 -33.57 -3.39 -4.06
CA GLU A 180 -34.91 -3.49 -3.46
C GLU A 180 -35.06 -2.62 -2.20
N THR A 181 -33.97 -2.42 -1.46
CA THR A 181 -33.95 -1.55 -0.28
C THR A 181 -33.64 -0.09 -0.62
N SER A 182 -33.51 0.26 -1.90
CA SER A 182 -33.12 1.59 -2.42
C SER A 182 -31.81 2.13 -1.85
N ARG A 183 -30.92 1.25 -1.36
CA ARG A 183 -29.63 1.61 -0.75
C ARG A 183 -28.49 1.65 -1.75
N TYR A 184 -28.74 1.22 -2.99
CA TYR A 184 -27.70 1.05 -3.99
C TYR A 184 -28.26 1.32 -5.39
N ASN A 185 -27.57 2.18 -6.13
CA ASN A 185 -27.84 2.43 -7.54
C ASN A 185 -26.68 1.88 -8.37
N PHE A 186 -26.98 0.95 -9.27
CA PHE A 186 -26.01 0.33 -10.16
C PHE A 186 -26.47 0.47 -11.59
N ASN A 187 -25.65 1.10 -12.42
CA ASN A 187 -25.89 1.17 -13.85
C ASN A 187 -24.55 1.32 -14.57
N LEU A 188 -24.17 0.27 -15.30
CA LEU A 188 -23.02 0.24 -16.20
C LEU A 188 -23.44 0.09 -17.67
N ASN A 189 -24.70 0.33 -18.03
CA ASN A 189 -25.12 0.26 -19.43
C ASN A 189 -24.33 1.25 -20.30
N ASP A 190 -24.07 0.83 -21.54
CA ASP A 190 -23.32 1.57 -22.54
C ASP A 190 -21.94 2.03 -22.05
N CYS A 191 -21.27 1.22 -21.22
CA CYS A 191 -19.95 1.58 -20.66
C CYS A 191 -18.79 0.87 -21.37
N LEU A 192 -17.67 1.58 -21.45
CA LEU A 192 -16.35 1.02 -21.68
C LEU A 192 -15.58 1.08 -20.36
N ILE A 193 -15.12 -0.07 -19.86
CA ILE A 193 -14.27 -0.16 -18.67
C ILE A 193 -12.83 -0.38 -19.11
N ILE A 194 -11.97 0.58 -18.82
CA ILE A 194 -10.52 0.47 -19.03
C ILE A 194 -9.91 -0.03 -17.72
N VAL A 195 -9.37 -1.24 -17.74
CA VAL A 195 -8.76 -1.93 -16.60
C VAL A 195 -7.31 -1.47 -16.46
N GLY A 196 -7.02 -0.84 -15.32
CA GLY A 196 -5.68 -0.43 -14.92
C GLY A 196 -4.81 -1.62 -14.52
N GLN A 197 -3.51 -1.38 -14.52
CA GLN A 197 -2.48 -2.33 -14.06
C GLN A 197 -1.42 -1.56 -13.30
N HIS A 198 -0.83 -2.15 -12.26
CA HIS A 198 0.25 -1.52 -11.52
C HIS A 198 1.43 -1.16 -12.45
N PRO A 199 2.02 0.04 -12.35
CA PRO A 199 3.12 0.49 -13.23
C PRO A 199 4.36 -0.41 -13.23
N ASP A 200 4.55 -1.20 -12.19
CA ASP A 200 5.68 -2.14 -12.05
C ASP A 200 5.35 -3.57 -12.47
N SER A 201 4.17 -3.81 -13.03
CA SER A 201 3.79 -5.11 -13.55
C SER A 201 4.67 -5.52 -14.73
N ALA A 202 5.23 -6.74 -14.67
CA ALA A 202 5.97 -7.34 -15.78
C ALA A 202 5.12 -7.48 -17.06
N ALA A 203 3.79 -7.56 -16.91
CA ALA A 203 2.84 -7.63 -18.01
C ALA A 203 2.81 -6.37 -18.89
N LEU A 204 3.37 -5.25 -18.41
CA LEU A 204 3.47 -4.01 -19.17
C LEU A 204 4.79 -3.89 -19.94
N ILE A 205 5.76 -4.80 -19.75
CA ILE A 205 7.06 -4.69 -20.41
C ILE A 205 6.99 -5.29 -21.82
N ASP A 206 7.27 -4.49 -22.85
CA ASP A 206 7.31 -4.92 -24.25
C ASP A 206 8.58 -5.72 -24.59
N SER A 207 8.63 -6.29 -25.80
CA SER A 207 9.77 -7.09 -26.29
C SER A 207 11.11 -6.34 -26.39
N GLN A 208 11.11 -5.02 -26.22
CA GLN A 208 12.29 -4.15 -26.21
C GLN A 208 12.66 -3.68 -24.80
N GLY A 209 11.94 -4.14 -23.76
CA GLY A 209 12.18 -3.75 -22.37
C GLY A 209 11.55 -2.42 -21.97
N ARG A 210 10.66 -1.86 -22.81
CA ARG A 210 9.96 -0.59 -22.54
C ARG A 210 8.63 -0.87 -21.86
N LYS A 211 8.24 -0.02 -20.90
CA LYS A 211 6.92 -0.09 -20.27
C LYS A 211 5.87 0.48 -21.23
N GLN A 212 4.89 -0.33 -21.59
CA GLN A 212 3.75 0.05 -22.41
C GLN A 212 2.82 0.99 -21.63
N THR A 213 2.29 2.00 -22.30
CA THR A 213 1.29 2.93 -21.76
C THR A 213 0.03 2.96 -22.62
N PHE A 214 -1.05 3.54 -22.10
CA PHE A 214 -2.30 3.65 -22.86
C PHE A 214 -2.14 4.56 -24.09
N THR A 215 -1.20 5.51 -24.04
CA THR A 215 -0.86 6.39 -25.17
C THR A 215 -0.51 5.61 -26.45
N GLU A 216 0.12 4.44 -26.35
CA GLU A 216 0.49 3.61 -27.51
C GLU A 216 -0.74 3.05 -28.25
N PHE A 217 -1.87 2.94 -27.57
CA PHE A 217 -3.11 2.35 -28.07
C PHE A 217 -4.24 3.38 -28.26
N ALA A 218 -3.86 4.64 -28.52
CA ALA A 218 -4.81 5.75 -28.50
C ALA A 218 -5.93 5.59 -29.55
N ASN A 219 -5.64 5.02 -30.71
CA ASN A 219 -6.63 4.87 -31.78
C ASN A 219 -7.67 3.80 -31.45
N GLU A 220 -7.21 2.65 -30.95
CA GLU A 220 -8.03 1.54 -30.49
C GLU A 220 -8.93 1.96 -29.34
N LEU A 221 -8.37 2.68 -28.35
CA LEU A 221 -9.13 3.21 -27.21
C LEU A 221 -10.20 4.21 -27.66
N ARG A 222 -9.88 5.13 -28.58
CA ARG A 222 -10.86 6.08 -29.13
C ARG A 222 -11.97 5.36 -29.88
N GLN A 223 -11.66 4.31 -30.64
CA GLN A 223 -12.66 3.53 -31.36
C GLN A 223 -13.62 2.81 -30.39
N LEU A 224 -13.08 2.15 -29.36
CA LEU A 224 -13.89 1.46 -28.35
C LEU A 224 -14.73 2.41 -27.50
N ALA A 225 -14.27 3.65 -27.29
CA ALA A 225 -14.97 4.66 -26.51
C ALA A 225 -16.15 5.30 -27.25
N GLN A 226 -16.28 5.14 -28.58
CA GLN A 226 -17.32 5.80 -29.36
C GLN A 226 -18.73 5.42 -28.89
N GLY A 227 -19.51 6.43 -28.50
CA GLY A 227 -20.89 6.25 -28.04
C GLY A 227 -21.02 5.60 -26.65
N ARG A 228 -19.92 5.44 -25.91
CA ARG A 228 -19.90 4.79 -24.59
C ARG A 228 -19.40 5.72 -23.50
N ARG A 229 -19.90 5.52 -22.28
CA ARG A 229 -19.35 6.15 -21.08
C ARG A 229 -18.09 5.40 -20.66
N VAL A 230 -16.95 6.11 -20.62
CA VAL A 230 -15.66 5.50 -20.27
C VAL A 230 -15.41 5.60 -18.77
N LEU A 231 -15.11 4.48 -18.13
CA LEU A 231 -14.70 4.41 -16.71
C LEU A 231 -13.34 3.71 -16.60
N HIS A 232 -12.54 4.09 -15.61
CA HIS A 232 -11.27 3.42 -15.30
C HIS A 232 -11.40 2.56 -14.03
N LEU A 233 -11.11 1.26 -14.15
CA LEU A 233 -11.06 0.33 -13.02
C LEU A 233 -9.61 0.25 -12.51
N PRO A 234 -9.29 0.74 -11.30
CA PRO A 234 -7.94 0.68 -10.74
C PRO A 234 -7.46 -0.75 -10.46
N ASP A 235 -6.14 -0.94 -10.38
CA ASP A 235 -5.55 -2.25 -10.04
C ASP A 235 -5.66 -2.54 -8.54
N PHE A 236 -5.65 -3.82 -8.16
CA PHE A 236 -5.91 -4.26 -6.78
C PHE A 236 -4.75 -4.02 -5.81
N GLY A 237 -3.52 -3.86 -6.35
CA GLY A 237 -2.30 -3.68 -5.56
C GLY A 237 -1.87 -2.22 -5.40
N GLU A 238 -2.75 -1.25 -5.62
CA GLU A 238 -2.36 0.15 -5.54
C GLU A 238 -1.97 0.57 -4.12
N ASP A 239 -0.76 1.14 -3.99
CA ASP A 239 -0.31 1.81 -2.78
C ASP A 239 -1.19 3.04 -2.54
N HIS A 240 -2.25 2.88 -1.75
CA HIS A 240 -3.12 3.96 -1.25
C HIS A 240 -2.38 5.05 -0.47
N PHE A 241 -1.08 4.84 -0.21
CA PHE A 241 -0.19 5.73 0.51
C PHE A 241 0.68 6.63 -0.40
N THR A 242 0.62 6.47 -1.72
CA THR A 242 1.36 7.30 -2.69
C THR A 242 0.45 8.34 -3.36
N PHE A 243 0.87 9.61 -3.41
CA PHE A 243 0.09 10.69 -4.04
C PHE A 243 0.92 11.51 -5.05
N PRO A 244 0.44 11.70 -6.29
CA PRO A 244 -0.78 11.10 -6.87
C PRO A 244 -0.67 9.57 -6.98
N THR A 245 -1.78 8.85 -6.72
CA THR A 245 -1.79 7.38 -6.88
C THR A 245 -1.60 6.99 -8.35
N PRO A 246 -1.05 5.80 -8.64
CA PRO A 246 -0.96 5.28 -10.01
C PRO A 246 -2.29 5.34 -10.78
N ALA A 247 -3.44 5.01 -10.16
CA ALA A 247 -4.74 5.20 -10.80
C ALA A 247 -5.03 6.64 -11.20
N ASN A 248 -4.71 7.61 -10.35
CA ASN A 248 -4.97 9.01 -10.65
C ASN A 248 -4.15 9.48 -11.86
N VAL A 249 -2.90 9.02 -11.95
CA VAL A 249 -2.04 9.30 -13.11
C VAL A 249 -2.62 8.65 -14.37
N GLN A 250 -2.99 7.36 -14.32
CA GLN A 250 -3.60 6.67 -15.47
C GLN A 250 -4.92 7.30 -15.92
N ARG A 251 -5.78 7.73 -14.98
CA ARG A 251 -7.04 8.43 -15.32
C ARG A 251 -6.80 9.78 -15.97
N ALA A 252 -5.81 10.54 -15.50
CA ALA A 252 -5.44 11.80 -16.11
C ALA A 252 -4.94 11.57 -17.55
N GLU A 253 -4.05 10.60 -17.76
CA GLU A 253 -3.54 10.21 -19.09
C GLU A 253 -4.70 9.80 -20.02
N LEU A 254 -5.60 8.93 -19.54
CA LEU A 254 -6.77 8.49 -20.32
C LEU A 254 -7.72 9.64 -20.65
N SER A 255 -7.91 10.59 -19.72
CA SER A 255 -8.78 11.75 -19.93
C SER A 255 -8.22 12.69 -20.99
N GLU A 256 -6.91 12.91 -20.96
CA GLU A 256 -6.20 13.70 -21.98
C GLU A 256 -6.25 13.01 -23.35
N LEU A 257 -5.98 11.70 -23.39
CA LEU A 257 -5.95 10.89 -24.61
C LEU A 257 -7.31 10.85 -25.33
N LEU A 258 -8.40 10.71 -24.57
CA LEU A 258 -9.76 10.60 -25.09
C LEU A 258 -10.44 11.96 -25.29
N GLY A 259 -9.89 13.04 -24.73
CA GLY A 259 -10.49 14.37 -24.78
C GLY A 259 -11.76 14.51 -23.93
N THR A 260 -11.99 13.59 -22.99
CA THR A 260 -13.17 13.56 -22.11
C THR A 260 -12.75 13.10 -20.71
N VAL A 261 -13.39 13.61 -19.66
CA VAL A 261 -13.09 13.19 -18.29
C VAL A 261 -13.41 11.71 -18.09
N VAL A 262 -12.42 10.92 -17.63
CA VAL A 262 -12.57 9.50 -17.29
C VAL A 262 -12.68 9.34 -15.76
N PRO A 263 -13.91 9.16 -15.22
CA PRO A 263 -14.11 8.91 -13.80
C PRO A 263 -13.67 7.49 -13.39
N PRO A 264 -13.46 7.24 -12.09
CA PRO A 264 -13.15 5.91 -11.60
C PRO A 264 -14.40 5.01 -11.66
N CYS A 265 -14.21 3.74 -11.95
CA CYS A 265 -15.22 2.71 -11.80
C CYS A 265 -15.32 2.35 -10.31
N LEU A 266 -16.50 2.59 -9.71
CA LEU A 266 -16.73 2.31 -8.29
C LEU A 266 -17.06 0.84 -8.04
N GLN A 267 -17.37 0.10 -9.10
CA GLN A 267 -17.69 -1.32 -9.06
C GLN A 267 -16.41 -2.15 -9.10
N ASN A 268 -16.38 -3.22 -8.32
CA ASN A 268 -15.35 -4.24 -8.43
C ASN A 268 -15.56 -5.14 -9.65
N SER A 269 -14.51 -5.86 -10.01
CA SER A 269 -14.45 -6.78 -11.14
C SER A 269 -15.65 -7.71 -11.22
N TYR A 270 -16.00 -8.38 -10.12
CA TYR A 270 -17.06 -9.37 -10.14
C TYR A 270 -18.46 -8.75 -10.17
N GLN A 271 -18.62 -7.51 -9.69
CA GLN A 271 -19.85 -6.75 -9.94
C GLN A 271 -20.00 -6.39 -11.41
N ILE A 272 -18.92 -5.98 -12.07
CA ILE A 272 -18.90 -5.66 -13.51
C ILE A 272 -19.19 -6.92 -14.33
N LEU A 273 -18.40 -7.97 -14.11
CA LEU A 273 -18.50 -9.23 -14.85
C LEU A 273 -19.87 -9.91 -14.67
N SER A 274 -20.44 -9.86 -13.47
CA SER A 274 -21.72 -10.52 -13.18
C SER A 274 -22.95 -9.69 -13.55
N SER A 275 -22.77 -8.43 -13.96
CA SER A 275 -23.87 -7.53 -14.33
C SER A 275 -24.58 -8.02 -15.60
N ASP A 276 -25.85 -7.65 -15.76
CA ASP A 276 -26.58 -7.86 -17.03
C ASP A 276 -26.45 -6.63 -17.96
N ASP A 277 -25.66 -5.62 -17.56
CA ASP A 277 -25.50 -4.36 -18.27
C ASP A 277 -24.61 -4.50 -19.52
N ASP A 278 -24.84 -3.66 -20.53
CA ASP A 278 -23.97 -3.56 -21.72
C ASP A 278 -22.63 -2.90 -21.35
N VAL A 279 -21.63 -3.74 -21.14
CA VAL A 279 -20.27 -3.34 -20.75
C VAL A 279 -19.25 -4.00 -21.67
N ILE A 280 -18.31 -3.20 -22.16
CA ILE A 280 -17.10 -3.67 -22.83
C ILE A 280 -15.90 -3.44 -21.90
N LEU A 281 -15.01 -4.43 -21.78
CA LEU A 281 -13.76 -4.31 -21.03
C LEU A 281 -12.57 -4.17 -21.98
N THR A 282 -11.60 -3.33 -21.63
CA THR A 282 -10.31 -3.23 -22.32
C THR A 282 -9.19 -2.95 -21.32
N GLY A 283 -7.94 -3.12 -21.73
CA GLY A 283 -6.74 -2.94 -20.92
C GLY A 283 -5.55 -3.52 -21.66
N ILE A 284 -4.33 -3.25 -21.20
CA ILE A 284 -3.11 -3.67 -21.92
C ILE A 284 -2.98 -5.20 -21.89
N SER A 285 -2.80 -5.78 -20.70
CA SER A 285 -2.68 -7.23 -20.50
C SER A 285 -3.26 -7.67 -19.14
N ALA A 286 -4.33 -7.01 -18.68
CA ALA A 286 -4.94 -7.31 -17.39
C ALA A 286 -5.58 -8.71 -17.37
N GLY A 287 -5.36 -9.46 -16.28
CA GLY A 287 -5.93 -10.82 -16.12
C GLY A 287 -7.45 -10.86 -16.19
N LEU A 288 -8.12 -9.79 -15.72
CA LEU A 288 -9.57 -9.63 -15.76
C LEU A 288 -10.16 -9.79 -17.17
N LEU A 289 -9.41 -9.42 -18.22
CA LEU A 289 -9.86 -9.53 -19.60
C LEU A 289 -10.00 -11.00 -20.04
N GLN A 290 -9.21 -11.91 -19.46
CA GLN A 290 -9.39 -13.35 -19.69
C GLN A 290 -10.58 -13.90 -18.91
N GLU A 291 -10.82 -13.39 -17.69
CA GLU A 291 -11.97 -13.78 -16.88
C GLU A 291 -13.31 -13.43 -17.54
N ALA A 292 -13.37 -12.29 -18.24
CA ALA A 292 -14.58 -11.79 -18.91
C ALA A 292 -15.28 -12.84 -19.81
N THR A 293 -14.50 -13.69 -20.46
CA THR A 293 -15.00 -14.79 -21.31
C THR A 293 -15.94 -15.74 -20.54
N TRP A 294 -15.65 -16.02 -19.28
CA TRP A 294 -16.43 -16.95 -18.46
C TRP A 294 -17.75 -16.37 -17.95
N PHE A 295 -17.89 -15.05 -18.04
CA PHE A 295 -19.08 -14.29 -17.67
C PHE A 295 -19.83 -13.74 -18.89
N ASP A 296 -19.46 -14.19 -20.09
CA ASP A 296 -20.05 -13.74 -21.35
C ASP A 296 -19.98 -12.21 -21.54
N LYS A 297 -18.88 -11.59 -21.07
CA LYS A 297 -18.60 -10.18 -21.25
C LYS A 297 -17.59 -9.95 -22.37
N PRO A 298 -17.85 -9.02 -23.30
CA PRO A 298 -16.91 -8.68 -24.35
C PRO A 298 -15.66 -7.99 -23.76
N ALA A 299 -14.49 -8.50 -24.11
CA ALA A 299 -13.20 -7.95 -23.70
C ALA A 299 -12.27 -7.78 -24.90
N HIS A 300 -11.59 -6.64 -24.96
CA HIS A 300 -10.64 -6.27 -26.01
C HIS A 300 -9.27 -5.97 -25.39
N PRO A 301 -8.41 -6.99 -25.21
CA PRO A 301 -7.03 -6.76 -24.76
C PRO A 301 -6.23 -6.01 -25.82
N LEU A 302 -5.46 -5.00 -25.40
CA LEU A 302 -4.64 -4.16 -26.29
C LEU A 302 -3.29 -4.81 -26.61
N SER A 303 -2.80 -5.68 -25.72
CA SER A 303 -1.61 -6.50 -25.89
C SER A 303 -1.93 -7.97 -25.63
N ALA A 304 -1.03 -8.85 -26.08
CA ALA A 304 -1.12 -10.27 -25.76
C ALA A 304 -1.13 -10.50 -24.25
N PRO A 305 -1.94 -11.47 -23.74
CA PRO A 305 -2.01 -11.76 -22.32
C PRO A 305 -0.68 -12.30 -21.80
N PHE A 306 -0.28 -11.81 -20.63
CA PHE A 306 0.95 -12.21 -19.94
C PHE A 306 0.99 -13.71 -19.59
N THR A 307 -0.15 -14.28 -19.17
CA THR A 307 -0.33 -15.71 -18.90
C THR A 307 -1.50 -16.21 -19.75
N PRO A 308 -1.27 -16.58 -21.03
CA PRO A 308 -2.32 -17.06 -21.91
C PRO A 308 -2.81 -18.43 -21.45
N MET A 309 -4.10 -18.56 -21.13
CA MET A 309 -4.69 -19.84 -20.73
C MET A 309 -5.08 -20.68 -21.95
N THR A 310 -4.86 -22.00 -21.84
CA THR A 310 -5.32 -22.97 -22.84
C THR A 310 -6.83 -23.24 -22.70
N GLN A 311 -7.48 -23.56 -23.82
CA GLN A 311 -8.87 -24.02 -23.84
C GLN A 311 -8.91 -25.50 -24.27
N GLY A 312 -9.60 -26.34 -23.49
CA GLY A 312 -9.81 -27.77 -23.76
C GLY A 312 -8.76 -28.73 -23.18
N HIS A 313 -9.12 -30.02 -23.05
CA HIS A 313 -8.30 -31.06 -22.41
C HIS A 313 -7.34 -31.82 -23.35
N ASP A 314 -7.59 -31.77 -24.67
CA ASP A 314 -7.01 -32.74 -25.62
C ASP A 314 -6.02 -32.15 -26.63
N SER A 315 -5.65 -30.87 -26.50
CA SER A 315 -4.72 -30.23 -27.43
C SER A 315 -3.41 -29.80 -26.76
N VAL A 316 -2.29 -29.97 -27.46
CA VAL A 316 -0.98 -29.37 -27.10
C VAL A 316 -0.99 -27.88 -27.49
N ALA A 317 -2.11 -27.18 -27.23
CA ALA A 317 -2.23 -25.77 -27.53
C ALA A 317 -1.14 -24.97 -26.80
N ALA A 318 -0.69 -23.90 -27.45
CA ALA A 318 0.22 -22.96 -26.82
C ALA A 318 -0.51 -22.24 -25.66
N GLY A 319 0.07 -22.27 -24.46
CA GLY A 319 -0.46 -21.58 -23.29
C GLY A 319 -0.28 -22.38 -22.00
N TYR A 320 -0.88 -21.88 -20.92
CA TYR A 320 -0.86 -22.47 -19.59
C TYR A 320 -2.14 -23.27 -19.33
N ALA A 321 -2.01 -24.45 -18.73
CA ALA A 321 -3.15 -25.21 -18.21
C ALA A 321 -3.53 -24.71 -16.81
N ALA A 322 -4.82 -24.50 -16.57
CA ALA A 322 -5.33 -24.18 -15.23
C ALA A 322 -5.39 -25.46 -14.39
N ILE A 323 -4.64 -25.51 -13.28
CA ILE A 323 -4.63 -26.62 -12.32
C ILE A 323 -5.24 -26.15 -11.00
N ARG A 324 -6.05 -26.99 -10.35
CA ARG A 324 -6.58 -26.67 -9.01
C ARG A 324 -5.43 -26.65 -8.01
N PHE A 325 -5.42 -25.70 -7.09
CA PHE A 325 -4.38 -25.64 -6.05
C PHE A 325 -4.24 -26.96 -5.26
N GLN A 326 -5.36 -27.61 -4.92
CA GLN A 326 -5.37 -28.91 -4.24
C GLN A 326 -4.64 -30.02 -5.02
N ASP A 327 -4.65 -29.95 -6.36
CA ASP A 327 -4.04 -30.94 -7.23
C ASP A 327 -2.54 -30.64 -7.34
N LEU A 328 -2.14 -29.36 -7.43
CA LEU A 328 -0.74 -28.94 -7.43
C LEU A 328 0.03 -29.45 -6.19
N ILE A 329 -0.60 -29.39 -5.01
CA ILE A 329 0.03 -29.84 -3.75
C ILE A 329 -0.16 -31.36 -3.50
N ALA A 330 -0.70 -32.11 -4.45
CA ALA A 330 -0.91 -33.55 -4.32
C ALA A 330 0.30 -34.35 -4.86
N PRO A 331 0.84 -35.32 -4.10
CA PRO A 331 1.87 -36.22 -4.62
C PRO A 331 1.46 -36.97 -5.90
N ALA A 332 0.18 -37.34 -6.03
CA ALA A 332 -0.34 -38.04 -7.20
C ALA A 332 -0.24 -37.21 -8.49
N PHE A 333 -0.39 -35.89 -8.41
CA PHE A 333 -0.26 -34.99 -9.55
C PHE A 333 1.16 -35.03 -10.13
N TRP A 334 2.16 -34.86 -9.26
CA TRP A 334 3.57 -34.91 -9.64
C TRP A 334 4.02 -36.31 -10.07
N HIS A 335 3.50 -37.37 -9.46
CA HIS A 335 3.70 -38.75 -9.93
C HIS A 335 3.23 -38.92 -11.37
N GLN A 336 2.01 -38.51 -11.68
CA GLN A 336 1.41 -38.67 -13.01
C GLN A 336 2.16 -37.85 -14.08
N ILE A 337 2.68 -36.69 -13.72
CA ILE A 337 3.40 -35.81 -14.65
C ILE A 337 4.85 -36.24 -14.84
N LEU A 338 5.57 -36.56 -13.77
CA LEU A 338 7.01 -36.81 -13.81
C LEU A 338 7.34 -38.29 -14.01
N THR A 339 6.72 -39.17 -13.24
CA THR A 339 7.11 -40.59 -13.11
C THR A 339 5.92 -41.56 -13.15
N PRO A 340 5.01 -41.49 -14.15
CA PRO A 340 3.78 -42.30 -14.14
C PRO A 340 4.01 -43.81 -14.23
N SER A 341 5.20 -44.25 -14.67
CA SER A 341 5.57 -45.66 -14.79
C SER A 341 6.15 -46.26 -13.50
N THR A 342 6.40 -45.46 -12.46
CA THR A 342 6.89 -45.95 -11.17
C THR A 342 5.72 -46.27 -10.23
N THR A 343 6.01 -46.94 -9.12
CA THR A 343 5.01 -47.20 -8.07
C THR A 343 4.36 -45.88 -7.62
N PRO A 344 3.01 -45.80 -7.56
CA PRO A 344 2.31 -44.62 -7.07
C PRO A 344 2.70 -44.25 -5.63
N PRO A 345 2.58 -42.97 -5.24
CA PRO A 345 2.84 -42.54 -3.87
C PRO A 345 1.87 -43.19 -2.88
N ARG A 346 2.36 -43.45 -1.65
CA ARG A 346 1.54 -44.05 -0.58
C ARG A 346 0.33 -43.19 -0.21
N LEU A 347 0.53 -41.87 -0.20
CA LEU A 347 -0.51 -40.87 -0.02
C LEU A 347 -0.70 -40.15 -1.35
N SER A 348 -1.86 -40.30 -1.99
CA SER A 348 -2.14 -39.66 -3.28
C SER A 348 -2.36 -38.16 -3.14
N ARG A 349 -3.12 -37.74 -2.12
CA ARG A 349 -3.44 -36.35 -1.80
C ARG A 349 -3.93 -36.20 -0.35
N LEU A 350 -3.96 -34.97 0.12
CA LEU A 350 -4.65 -34.59 1.37
C LEU A 350 -6.18 -34.67 1.21
N PRO A 351 -6.95 -34.66 2.32
CA PRO A 351 -8.40 -34.45 2.28
C PRO A 351 -8.78 -33.19 1.50
N LEU A 352 -10.03 -33.11 1.04
CA LEU A 352 -10.53 -31.95 0.32
C LEU A 352 -10.33 -30.67 1.12
N LEU A 353 -9.73 -29.67 0.49
CA LEU A 353 -9.46 -28.38 1.10
C LEU A 353 -10.75 -27.56 1.24
N SER A 354 -10.77 -26.68 2.23
CA SER A 354 -11.84 -25.69 2.37
C SER A 354 -11.79 -24.66 1.25
N ARG A 355 -12.91 -23.95 1.05
CA ARG A 355 -12.95 -22.75 0.20
C ARG A 355 -11.87 -21.76 0.67
N HIS A 356 -11.22 -21.08 -0.27
CA HIS A 356 -10.19 -20.05 -0.03
C HIS A 356 -8.87 -20.53 0.59
N HIS A 357 -8.63 -21.83 0.69
CA HIS A 357 -7.40 -22.34 1.31
C HIS A 357 -6.12 -21.82 0.63
N ALA A 358 -6.07 -21.82 -0.70
CA ALA A 358 -4.94 -21.28 -1.46
C ALA A 358 -4.80 -19.77 -1.28
N ARG A 359 -5.93 -19.04 -1.26
CA ARG A 359 -5.93 -17.57 -1.03
C ARG A 359 -5.34 -17.21 0.32
N GLU A 360 -5.76 -17.93 1.37
CA GLU A 360 -5.24 -17.76 2.74
C GLU A 360 -3.76 -18.15 2.83
N THR A 361 -3.37 -19.24 2.17
CA THR A 361 -1.99 -19.75 2.21
C THR A 361 -1.01 -18.82 1.49
N LEU A 362 -1.41 -18.26 0.35
CA LEU A 362 -0.58 -17.41 -0.49
C LEU A 362 -0.74 -15.91 -0.21
N ASP A 363 -1.72 -15.53 0.62
CA ASP A 363 -2.20 -14.16 0.82
C ASP A 363 -2.55 -13.44 -0.49
N VAL A 364 -3.22 -14.16 -1.39
CA VAL A 364 -3.63 -13.66 -2.72
C VAL A 364 -5.15 -13.67 -2.85
N TRP A 365 -5.75 -12.53 -2.55
CA TRP A 365 -7.21 -12.35 -2.67
C TRP A 365 -7.61 -11.67 -3.96
N GLY A 366 -6.84 -10.68 -4.41
CA GLY A 366 -7.22 -9.77 -5.49
C GLY A 366 -8.60 -9.15 -5.22
N ASP A 367 -9.36 -8.88 -6.28
CA ASP A 367 -10.70 -8.31 -6.14
C ASP A 367 -11.74 -9.25 -5.53
N TYR A 368 -11.37 -10.51 -5.27
CA TYR A 368 -12.28 -11.49 -4.68
C TYR A 368 -12.55 -11.17 -3.21
N GLU A 369 -11.65 -10.47 -2.52
CA GLU A 369 -11.89 -9.96 -1.17
C GLU A 369 -13.20 -9.17 -1.11
N LYS A 370 -13.44 -8.30 -2.09
CA LYS A 370 -14.65 -7.47 -2.17
C LYS A 370 -15.93 -8.30 -2.35
N VAL A 371 -15.84 -9.51 -2.90
CA VAL A 371 -17.00 -10.44 -2.95
C VAL A 371 -17.44 -10.82 -1.54
N LEU A 372 -16.49 -10.97 -0.62
CA LEU A 372 -16.72 -11.38 0.76
C LEU A 372 -17.11 -10.22 1.67
N SER A 373 -16.64 -9.01 1.39
CA SER A 373 -16.81 -7.85 2.28
C SER A 373 -17.88 -6.85 1.81
N TRP A 374 -18.06 -6.64 0.50
CA TRP A 374 -18.94 -5.60 -0.05
C TRP A 374 -20.39 -5.77 0.44
N GLU A 375 -20.83 -4.85 1.31
CA GLU A 375 -22.20 -4.76 1.85
C GLU A 375 -22.78 -6.08 2.37
N ARG A 376 -21.90 -7.00 2.80
CA ARG A 376 -22.29 -8.31 3.29
C ARG A 376 -22.73 -8.23 4.74
N THR A 377 -23.83 -8.91 5.04
CA THR A 377 -24.41 -8.93 6.39
C THR A 377 -23.45 -9.48 7.44
N LEU A 378 -22.69 -10.53 7.14
CA LEU A 378 -21.80 -11.15 8.13
C LEU A 378 -20.60 -10.24 8.50
N PRO A 379 -19.80 -9.73 7.56
CA PRO A 379 -18.78 -8.71 7.85
C PRO A 379 -19.35 -7.46 8.51
N TYR A 380 -20.50 -6.97 8.06
CA TYR A 380 -21.18 -5.84 8.69
C TYR A 380 -21.52 -6.13 10.15
N GLN A 381 -22.15 -7.28 10.44
CA GLN A 381 -22.50 -7.68 11.81
C GLN A 381 -21.27 -7.96 12.67
N PHE A 382 -20.21 -8.50 12.07
CA PHE A 382 -18.94 -8.69 12.74
C PHE A 382 -18.35 -7.34 13.15
N PHE A 383 -18.30 -6.37 12.24
CA PHE A 383 -17.90 -5.00 12.56
C PHE A 383 -18.78 -4.40 13.65
N GLU A 384 -20.11 -4.53 13.55
CA GLU A 384 -21.05 -4.00 14.56
C GLU A 384 -20.79 -4.56 15.96
N ARG A 385 -20.59 -5.87 16.07
CA ARG A 385 -20.36 -6.56 17.35
C ARG A 385 -18.96 -6.30 17.90
N SER A 386 -17.97 -6.15 17.02
CA SER A 386 -16.57 -5.93 17.39
C SER A 386 -16.24 -4.47 17.72
N GLY A 387 -17.22 -3.56 17.64
CA GLY A 387 -17.08 -2.16 18.09
C GLY A 387 -17.82 -1.12 17.25
N GLY A 388 -18.28 -1.47 16.05
CA GLY A 388 -18.96 -0.57 15.12
C GLY A 388 -20.29 -0.01 15.63
N GLY A 389 -21.09 -0.84 16.33
CA GLY A 389 -22.37 -0.39 16.88
C GLY A 389 -22.19 0.63 18.00
N LEU A 390 -21.17 0.43 18.85
CA LEU A 390 -20.79 1.38 19.89
C LEU A 390 -20.30 2.70 19.28
N LEU A 391 -19.53 2.63 18.19
CA LEU A 391 -19.07 3.81 17.46
C LEU A 391 -20.27 4.60 16.90
N ARG A 392 -21.20 3.94 16.20
CA ARG A 392 -22.42 4.57 15.68
C ARG A 392 -23.29 5.17 16.78
N GLN A 393 -23.44 4.49 17.92
CA GLN A 393 -24.25 4.99 19.02
C GLN A 393 -23.63 6.26 19.63
N LYS A 394 -22.30 6.30 19.76
CA LYS A 394 -21.57 7.51 20.14
C LYS A 394 -21.78 8.62 19.10
N MET A 395 -21.65 8.33 17.81
CA MET A 395 -21.89 9.29 16.72
C MET A 395 -23.33 9.84 16.72
N ALA A 396 -24.34 8.98 16.78
CA ALA A 396 -25.74 9.39 16.79
C ALA A 396 -26.13 10.19 18.05
N THR A 397 -25.47 9.93 19.19
CA THR A 397 -25.64 10.74 20.41
C THR A 397 -25.04 12.15 20.22
N MET A 398 -23.91 12.24 19.52
CA MET A 398 -23.30 13.52 19.15
C MET A 398 -24.17 14.29 18.13
N GLU A 399 -24.71 13.61 17.11
CA GLU A 399 -25.53 14.21 16.04
C GLU A 399 -26.93 14.67 16.51
N LYS A 400 -27.56 13.95 17.45
CA LYS A 400 -28.91 14.31 17.96
C LYS A 400 -28.93 15.45 18.98
N SER A 401 -27.77 15.98 19.38
CA SER A 401 -27.75 17.21 20.18
C SER A 401 -28.10 18.38 19.24
N PRO A 402 -29.29 19.01 19.37
CA PRO A 402 -29.57 20.22 18.62
C PRO A 402 -28.55 21.26 19.05
N THR A 403 -28.00 22.00 18.09
CA THR A 403 -27.27 23.25 18.31
C THR A 403 -28.15 24.26 19.05
N SER A 404 -28.21 24.11 20.37
CA SER A 404 -28.26 25.17 21.36
C SER A 404 -27.61 24.58 22.61
N PHE A 405 -26.29 24.74 22.77
CA PHE A 405 -25.62 24.43 24.03
C PHE A 405 -26.07 25.43 25.09
N LYS A 406 -27.28 25.23 25.63
CA LYS A 406 -27.56 25.51 27.03
C LYS A 406 -27.19 24.23 27.77
N HIS A 407 -25.94 24.19 28.25
CA HIS A 407 -25.47 23.15 29.14
C HIS A 407 -26.35 23.14 30.39
N THR A 408 -27.16 22.11 30.56
CA THR A 408 -27.53 21.63 31.89
C THR A 408 -27.06 20.19 32.00
N ASP A 409 -26.17 20.01 32.96
CA ASP A 409 -25.47 18.81 33.35
C ASP A 409 -26.39 17.60 33.48
N THR A 410 -25.96 16.47 32.92
CA THR A 410 -25.73 15.21 33.64
C THR A 410 -25.54 14.06 32.64
N TYR A 411 -24.29 13.85 32.21
CA TYR A 411 -23.84 12.52 31.77
C TYR A 411 -22.71 12.07 32.70
N SER A 412 -22.85 10.84 33.16
CA SER A 412 -21.93 10.10 34.03
C SER A 412 -20.47 10.30 33.59
N LYS A 413 -19.71 11.02 34.44
CA LYS A 413 -18.29 11.33 34.28
C LYS A 413 -17.44 10.06 34.42
N THR A 414 -17.02 9.47 33.32
CA THR A 414 -15.66 8.93 33.23
C THR A 414 -14.80 9.98 32.54
N SER A 415 -14.09 10.81 33.32
CA SER A 415 -13.24 11.86 32.74
C SER A 415 -12.04 11.22 32.06
N THR A 416 -11.91 11.37 30.74
CA THR A 416 -10.64 11.08 30.06
C THR A 416 -9.63 12.18 30.43
N PRO A 417 -8.31 11.90 30.45
CA PRO A 417 -7.31 12.94 30.68
C PRO A 417 -7.45 14.14 29.73
N ILE A 418 -7.83 13.91 28.47
CA ILE A 418 -8.12 14.98 27.51
C ILE A 418 -9.34 15.81 27.94
N SER A 419 -10.44 15.19 28.40
CA SER A 419 -11.63 15.93 28.83
C SER A 419 -11.36 16.96 29.95
N GLN A 420 -10.32 16.73 30.77
CA GLN A 420 -9.91 17.64 31.84
C GLN A 420 -9.24 18.92 31.32
N LEU A 421 -8.74 18.90 30.08
CA LEU A 421 -8.07 20.05 29.47
C LEU A 421 -9.05 21.06 28.85
N LYS A 422 -10.30 20.65 28.56
CA LYS A 422 -11.28 21.48 27.86
C LYS A 422 -11.51 22.80 28.58
N ASP A 423 -11.32 23.91 27.87
CA ASP A 423 -11.52 25.27 28.39
C ASP A 423 -10.72 25.61 29.68
N SER A 424 -9.73 24.78 30.05
CA SER A 424 -8.94 24.94 31.28
C SER A 424 -8.05 26.19 31.30
N LYS A 425 -7.88 26.84 30.15
CA LYS A 425 -6.96 27.96 29.91
C LYS A 425 -7.62 29.17 29.24
N ARG A 426 -8.94 29.30 29.38
CA ARG A 426 -9.69 30.47 28.91
C ARG A 426 -9.09 31.79 29.37
N GLY A 427 -9.07 32.78 28.48
CA GLY A 427 -8.51 34.10 28.78
C GLY A 427 -6.98 34.19 28.71
N GLN A 428 -6.26 33.08 28.54
CA GLN A 428 -4.80 33.05 28.55
C GLN A 428 -4.21 33.10 27.14
N THR A 429 -2.92 33.42 27.08
CA THR A 429 -2.09 33.35 25.87
C THR A 429 -1.23 32.09 25.91
N ALA A 430 -1.20 31.33 24.81
CA ALA A 430 -0.28 30.21 24.61
C ALA A 430 0.77 30.53 23.54
N TYR A 431 1.94 29.93 23.70
CA TYR A 431 3.03 29.98 22.72
C TYR A 431 3.25 28.58 22.15
N ILE A 432 3.27 28.43 20.84
CA ILE A 432 3.54 27.14 20.18
C ILE A 432 4.82 27.26 19.38
N LEU A 433 5.83 26.49 19.79
CA LEU A 433 7.19 26.62 19.33
C LEU A 433 7.57 25.43 18.46
N GLY A 434 7.90 25.74 17.21
CA GLY A 434 8.60 24.83 16.32
C GLY A 434 10.10 24.85 16.56
N THR A 435 10.85 24.26 15.64
CA THR A 435 12.31 24.09 15.73
C THR A 435 13.08 24.76 14.60
N ALA A 436 12.44 25.67 13.85
CA ALA A 436 13.07 26.37 12.73
C ALA A 436 14.07 27.45 13.22
N PRO A 437 15.01 27.89 12.37
CA PRO A 437 16.05 28.88 12.74
C PRO A 437 15.53 30.15 13.40
N SER A 438 14.35 30.65 13.03
CA SER A 438 13.78 31.86 13.66
C SER A 438 13.50 31.74 15.15
N LEU A 439 13.52 30.53 15.72
CA LEU A 439 13.43 30.32 17.17
C LEU A 439 14.54 31.08 17.93
N ASN A 440 15.71 31.28 17.31
CA ASN A 440 16.84 32.02 17.90
C ASN A 440 16.58 33.52 18.13
N LEU A 441 15.47 34.04 17.60
CA LEU A 441 15.05 35.44 17.82
C LEU A 441 14.25 35.61 19.11
N LEU A 442 13.88 34.51 19.77
CA LEU A 442 13.01 34.50 20.94
C LEU A 442 13.82 34.23 22.22
N ASP A 443 13.36 34.81 23.33
CA ASP A 443 13.86 34.50 24.66
C ASP A 443 13.29 33.15 25.15
N ILE A 444 14.09 32.10 24.98
CA ILE A 444 13.74 30.72 25.32
C ILE A 444 13.51 30.52 26.82
N ASP A 445 14.33 31.17 27.67
CA ASP A 445 14.21 31.05 29.12
C ASP A 445 12.90 31.68 29.62
N THR A 446 12.45 32.75 28.98
CA THR A 446 11.14 33.33 29.25
C THR A 446 10.03 32.42 28.73
N LEU A 447 10.12 31.91 27.49
CA LEU A 447 9.09 31.03 26.91
C LEU A 447 8.88 29.72 27.70
N LEU A 448 9.95 29.11 28.22
CA LEU A 448 9.86 27.90 29.06
C LEU A 448 9.06 28.13 30.36
N LYS A 449 8.94 29.38 30.83
CA LYS A 449 8.14 29.76 32.01
C LYS A 449 6.69 30.15 31.68
N ARG A 450 6.33 30.25 30.40
CA ARG A 450 4.99 30.60 29.92
C ARG A 450 4.16 29.35 29.61
N GLU A 451 2.92 29.56 29.19
CA GLU A 451 2.06 28.51 28.64
C GLU A 451 2.56 28.09 27.24
N SER A 452 3.66 27.33 27.20
CA SER A 452 4.37 27.00 25.98
C SER A 452 4.30 25.52 25.59
N PHE A 453 4.10 25.30 24.29
CA PHE A 453 4.05 24.01 23.63
C PHE A 453 5.30 23.81 22.79
N TRP A 454 6.03 22.74 23.07
CA TRP A 454 7.28 22.42 22.40
C TRP A 454 7.17 21.09 21.68
N CYS A 455 7.78 20.98 20.50
CA CYS A 455 7.56 19.83 19.63
C CYS A 455 8.86 19.10 19.27
N ASN A 456 8.81 17.77 19.22
CA ASN A 456 9.88 16.89 18.74
C ASN A 456 11.27 17.25 19.30
N LYS A 457 12.30 17.47 18.47
CA LYS A 457 13.69 17.71 18.91
C LYS A 457 13.93 19.06 19.60
N ALA A 458 12.90 19.75 20.11
CA ALA A 458 13.08 20.97 20.89
C ALA A 458 14.03 20.79 22.10
N TYR A 459 14.15 19.58 22.67
CA TYR A 459 15.12 19.30 23.73
C TYR A 459 16.59 19.50 23.30
N ASP A 460 16.90 19.57 22.00
CA ASP A 460 18.26 19.87 21.54
C ASP A 460 18.74 21.27 21.98
N LEU A 461 17.84 22.15 22.47
CA LEU A 461 18.19 23.38 23.18
C LEU A 461 19.14 23.14 24.37
N GLU A 462 19.14 21.95 24.96
CA GLU A 462 20.07 21.61 26.06
C GLU A 462 21.54 21.61 25.63
N LYS A 463 21.82 21.39 24.34
CA LYS A 463 23.18 21.48 23.79
C LYS A 463 23.74 22.90 23.87
N ASP A 464 22.86 23.89 23.92
CA ASP A 464 23.19 25.30 24.07
C ASP A 464 23.30 25.75 25.53
N GLY A 465 23.26 24.80 26.48
CA GLY A 465 23.38 25.06 27.92
C GLY A 465 22.07 25.47 28.59
N LEU A 466 20.95 25.43 27.88
CA LEU A 466 19.62 25.72 28.43
C LEU A 466 19.06 24.48 29.14
N ARG A 467 18.30 24.69 30.22
CA ARG A 467 17.63 23.59 30.92
C ARG A 467 16.23 23.40 30.34
N PHE A 468 16.02 22.36 29.53
CA PHE A 468 14.76 22.18 28.80
C PHE A 468 13.68 21.51 29.66
N GLN A 469 12.82 22.33 30.29
CA GLN A 469 11.71 21.87 31.14
C GLN A 469 10.39 22.46 30.66
N PRO A 470 9.84 21.96 29.54
CA PRO A 470 8.67 22.57 28.92
C PRO A 470 7.39 22.29 29.72
N LYS A 471 6.43 23.21 29.63
CA LYS A 471 5.09 22.96 30.17
C LYS A 471 4.38 21.85 29.40
N TYR A 472 4.32 21.99 28.08
CA TYR A 472 3.71 21.01 27.19
C TYR A 472 4.71 20.52 26.15
N TYR A 473 4.82 19.19 25.99
CA TYR A 473 5.76 18.58 25.05
C TYR A 473 5.05 17.58 24.13
N PHE A 474 5.09 17.85 22.82
CA PHE A 474 4.43 17.06 21.79
C PHE A 474 5.42 16.19 21.01
N VAL A 475 5.08 14.90 20.88
CA VAL A 475 5.82 13.96 20.02
C VAL A 475 4.83 13.18 19.17
N ALA A 476 4.95 13.36 17.86
CA ALA A 476 4.00 12.86 16.87
C ALA A 476 4.63 12.00 15.76
N ASP A 477 5.95 11.98 15.65
CA ASP A 477 6.67 11.20 14.64
C ASP A 477 7.18 9.88 15.25
N ARG A 478 6.68 8.76 14.71
CA ARG A 478 7.03 7.41 15.15
C ARG A 478 8.49 7.05 14.90
N PHE A 479 9.03 7.37 13.71
CA PHE A 479 10.42 7.04 13.36
C PHE A 479 11.39 7.83 14.24
N PHE A 480 11.09 9.10 14.48
CA PHE A 480 11.81 9.92 15.43
C PHE A 480 11.78 9.34 16.85
N PHE A 481 10.60 8.92 17.34
CA PHE A 481 10.51 8.32 18.68
C PHE A 481 11.36 7.05 18.77
N GLN A 482 11.38 6.21 17.74
CA GLN A 482 12.23 5.01 17.73
C GLN A 482 13.73 5.32 17.82
N GLU A 483 14.19 6.41 17.18
CA GLU A 483 15.59 6.83 17.25
C GLU A 483 15.96 7.51 18.59
N ALA A 484 15.01 8.23 19.21
CA ALA A 484 15.29 9.14 20.34
C ALA A 484 14.48 8.83 21.61
N ALA A 485 13.93 7.62 21.75
CA ALA A 485 13.02 7.24 22.84
C ALA A 485 13.58 7.60 24.22
N ASP A 486 14.84 7.27 24.49
CA ASP A 486 15.48 7.51 25.79
C ASP A 486 15.48 9.00 26.16
N HIS A 487 15.87 9.86 25.21
CA HIS A 487 15.88 11.31 25.40
C HIS A 487 14.47 11.85 25.58
N VAL A 488 13.54 11.44 24.71
CA VAL A 488 12.13 11.85 24.77
C VAL A 488 11.50 11.49 26.12
N MET A 489 11.79 10.31 26.65
CA MET A 489 11.26 9.86 27.94
C MET A 489 11.91 10.59 29.12
N GLN A 490 13.13 11.09 28.99
CA GLN A 490 13.84 11.86 30.02
C GLN A 490 13.43 13.33 30.11
N VAL A 491 12.82 13.91 29.07
CA VAL A 491 12.35 15.32 29.11
C VAL A 491 11.38 15.53 30.28
N PRO A 492 11.65 16.45 31.22
CA PRO A 492 10.81 16.67 32.39
C PRO A 492 9.67 17.66 32.10
N ALA A 493 8.71 17.26 31.26
CA ALA A 493 7.55 18.08 30.92
C ALA A 493 6.40 17.94 31.94
N GLU A 494 5.61 19.01 32.17
CA GLU A 494 4.39 18.90 33.02
C GLU A 494 3.35 17.96 32.39
N ILE A 495 3.14 18.07 31.08
CA ILE A 495 2.33 17.14 30.28
C ILE A 495 3.05 16.79 28.98
N LYS A 496 3.13 15.49 28.69
CA LYS A 496 3.55 14.99 27.38
C LYS A 496 2.35 14.58 26.56
N PHE A 497 2.33 14.94 25.29
CA PHE A 497 1.29 14.57 24.34
C PHE A 497 1.89 13.65 23.29
N PHE A 498 1.47 12.38 23.31
CA PHE A 498 1.95 11.36 22.37
C PHE A 498 0.80 10.87 21.51
N ARG A 499 1.07 10.64 20.22
CA ARG A 499 0.12 9.87 19.40
C ARG A 499 -0.03 8.45 19.95
N ASN A 500 -1.19 7.83 19.75
CA ASN A 500 -1.50 6.50 20.29
C ASN A 500 -0.44 5.44 19.96
N GLU A 501 0.08 5.45 18.73
CA GLU A 501 1.16 4.54 18.32
C GLU A 501 2.46 4.77 19.12
N ILE A 502 2.82 6.03 19.39
CA ILE A 502 4.01 6.41 20.15
C ILE A 502 3.82 6.06 21.62
N TYR A 503 2.65 6.35 22.18
CA TYR A 503 2.32 5.96 23.55
C TYR A 503 2.41 4.44 23.73
N SER A 504 1.90 3.68 22.76
CA SER A 504 2.00 2.22 22.76
C SER A 504 3.46 1.73 22.68
N LEU A 505 4.31 2.41 21.92
CA LEU A 505 5.73 2.11 21.85
C LEU A 505 6.44 2.46 23.17
N ALA A 506 6.16 3.63 23.74
CA ALA A 506 6.70 4.07 25.03
C ALA A 506 6.35 3.09 26.16
N GLN A 507 5.10 2.60 26.20
CA GLN A 507 4.67 1.59 27.16
C GLN A 507 5.41 0.26 27.00
N LYS A 508 5.83 -0.09 25.78
CA LYS A 508 6.57 -1.32 25.49
C LYS A 508 8.06 -1.18 25.81
N SER A 509 8.69 -0.07 25.42
CA SER A 509 10.13 0.14 25.57
C SER A 509 10.52 0.70 26.94
N HIS A 510 9.66 1.52 27.54
CA HIS A 510 9.88 2.28 28.78
C HIS A 510 8.65 2.19 29.72
N PRO A 511 8.25 0.97 30.13
CA PRO A 511 7.00 0.75 30.86
C PRO A 511 6.93 1.49 32.20
N GLU A 512 8.04 1.60 32.92
CA GLU A 512 8.07 2.20 34.26
C GLU A 512 8.12 3.72 34.20
N GLU A 513 8.89 4.29 33.26
CA GLU A 513 8.92 5.73 32.99
C GLU A 513 7.57 6.21 32.49
N SER A 514 6.92 5.45 31.59
CA SER A 514 5.61 5.80 31.03
C SER A 514 4.51 5.86 32.08
N LYS A 515 4.56 5.00 33.11
CA LYS A 515 3.59 5.01 34.23
C LYS A 515 3.79 6.18 35.20
N LYS A 516 5.03 6.67 35.34
CA LYS A 516 5.38 7.73 36.31
C LYS A 516 5.15 9.14 35.76
N GLN A 517 4.97 9.27 34.46
CA GLN A 517 4.85 10.55 33.78
C GLN A 517 3.40 10.86 33.40
N ASN A 518 3.06 12.14 33.32
CA ASN A 518 1.77 12.59 32.84
C ASN A 518 1.77 12.61 31.31
N ILE A 519 1.42 11.48 30.71
CA ILE A 519 1.38 11.31 29.25
C ILE A 519 -0.08 11.19 28.80
N ILE A 520 -0.49 12.11 27.93
CA ILE A 520 -1.78 12.10 27.27
C ILE A 520 -1.61 11.51 25.88
N ALA A 521 -2.26 10.38 25.65
CA ALA A 521 -2.34 9.73 24.35
C ALA A 521 -3.49 10.33 23.52
N PHE A 522 -3.25 10.61 22.24
CA PHE A 522 -4.25 11.14 21.32
C PHE A 522 -4.17 10.48 19.94
N GLU A 523 -5.25 10.61 19.16
CA GLU A 523 -5.32 10.10 17.79
C GLU A 523 -5.29 11.24 16.76
N SER A 524 -4.71 11.00 15.59
CA SER A 524 -4.73 11.93 14.46
C SER A 524 -5.21 11.20 13.22
N ILE A 525 -6.28 11.67 12.59
CA ILE A 525 -6.86 11.01 11.42
C ILE A 525 -5.90 11.10 10.23
N GLN A 526 -5.57 9.94 9.66
CA GLN A 526 -4.67 9.82 8.52
C GLN A 526 -5.38 9.11 7.36
N ILE A 527 -6.55 9.63 6.97
CA ILE A 527 -7.34 9.12 5.85
C ILE A 527 -7.19 10.10 4.67
N PRO A 528 -7.09 9.63 3.41
CA PRO A 528 -7.08 10.53 2.27
C PRO A 528 -8.29 11.47 2.25
N GLY A 529 -8.04 12.77 2.06
CA GLY A 529 -9.08 13.81 2.06
C GLY A 529 -9.46 14.34 3.45
N SER A 530 -8.85 13.82 4.54
CA SER A 530 -9.09 14.27 5.91
C SER A 530 -7.96 15.14 6.46
N ALA A 531 -7.07 15.71 5.63
CA ALA A 531 -6.10 16.68 6.14
C ALA A 531 -6.73 18.08 6.25
N MET A 532 -6.20 18.93 7.12
CA MET A 532 -6.64 20.32 7.24
C MET A 532 -6.51 21.08 5.92
N CYS A 533 -5.55 20.71 5.06
CA CYS A 533 -5.37 21.32 3.74
C CYS A 533 -6.36 20.84 2.68
N ASP A 534 -7.12 19.77 2.95
CA ASP A 534 -8.01 19.16 1.96
C ASP A 534 -9.44 19.73 2.05
N ASP A 535 -9.87 20.18 3.24
CA ASP A 535 -11.18 20.81 3.49
C ASP A 535 -11.07 21.86 4.61
N GLU A 536 -11.75 23.00 4.47
CA GLU A 536 -11.77 24.06 5.48
C GLU A 536 -12.53 23.69 6.74
N GLU A 537 -13.32 22.62 6.74
CA GLU A 537 -14.01 22.13 7.94
C GLU A 537 -13.20 21.06 8.70
N ASN A 538 -12.05 20.63 8.16
CA ASN A 538 -11.15 19.67 8.79
C ASN A 538 -10.32 20.33 9.91
N PHE A 539 -10.95 20.65 11.03
CA PHE A 539 -10.29 21.15 12.25
C PHE A 539 -10.91 20.53 13.50
N SER A 540 -10.07 20.09 14.45
CA SER A 540 -10.57 19.44 15.65
C SER A 540 -10.92 20.45 16.74
N TYR A 541 -12.20 20.46 17.10
CA TYR A 541 -12.71 21.13 18.28
C TYR A 541 -12.68 20.27 19.54
N ASP A 542 -12.36 18.98 19.41
CA ASP A 542 -12.28 18.02 20.52
C ASP A 542 -11.22 16.94 20.23
N PRO A 543 -9.97 17.15 20.69
CA PRO A 543 -8.88 16.18 20.55
C PRO A 543 -9.13 14.82 21.21
N SER A 544 -10.18 14.67 22.03
CA SER A 544 -10.54 13.36 22.60
C SER A 544 -11.17 12.41 21.58
N VAL A 545 -11.63 12.96 20.44
CA VAL A 545 -12.17 12.19 19.31
C VAL A 545 -11.02 11.86 18.36
N HIS A 546 -10.43 12.88 17.74
CA HIS A 546 -9.18 12.83 16.96
C HIS A 546 -8.74 14.26 16.62
N LEU A 547 -7.51 14.39 16.14
CA LEU A 547 -7.02 15.60 15.45
C LEU A 547 -7.08 15.43 13.94
N TYR A 548 -7.10 16.53 13.20
CA TYR A 548 -6.87 16.54 11.75
C TYR A 548 -5.39 16.77 11.46
N SER A 549 -4.83 16.02 10.51
CA SER A 549 -3.42 16.19 10.12
C SER A 549 -3.23 17.53 9.41
N GLY A 550 -2.34 18.36 9.94
CA GLY A 550 -1.89 19.58 9.28
C GLY A 550 -0.46 19.49 8.73
N TRP A 551 0.03 18.26 8.51
CA TRP A 551 1.38 17.96 8.00
C TRP A 551 2.55 18.38 8.88
N THR A 552 2.29 18.96 10.05
CA THR A 552 3.27 19.30 11.08
C THR A 552 2.69 19.06 12.47
N VAL A 553 3.52 18.61 13.41
CA VAL A 553 3.15 18.44 14.83
C VAL A 553 2.71 19.76 15.49
N VAL A 554 3.15 20.90 14.94
CA VAL A 554 2.69 22.23 15.39
C VAL A 554 1.16 22.36 15.23
N MET A 555 0.58 21.72 14.22
CA MET A 555 -0.89 21.71 14.02
C MET A 555 -1.61 20.86 15.05
N ASP A 556 -0.96 19.80 15.55
CA ASP A 556 -1.52 19.00 16.63
C ASP A 556 -1.61 19.86 17.91
N ALA A 557 -0.53 20.60 18.22
CA ALA A 557 -0.49 21.53 19.35
C ALA A 557 -1.51 22.69 19.22
N ILE A 558 -1.70 23.24 18.01
CA ILE A 558 -2.68 24.33 17.77
C ILE A 558 -4.11 23.87 18.06
N GLN A 559 -4.49 22.66 17.62
CA GLN A 559 -5.82 22.12 17.89
C GLN A 559 -6.03 21.86 19.39
N PHE A 560 -5.00 21.38 20.10
CA PHE A 560 -5.04 21.26 21.56
C PHE A 560 -5.16 22.62 22.27
N ALA A 561 -4.40 23.63 21.83
CA ALA A 561 -4.51 24.98 22.40
C ALA A 561 -5.92 25.57 22.19
N PHE A 562 -6.51 25.35 21.02
CA PHE A 562 -7.90 25.74 20.78
C PHE A 562 -8.85 25.04 21.77
N TYR A 563 -8.70 23.74 21.95
CA TYR A 563 -9.54 22.96 22.86
C TYR A 563 -9.37 23.35 24.34
N MET A 564 -8.15 23.69 24.74
CA MET A 564 -7.84 24.22 26.08
C MET A 564 -8.44 25.61 26.32
N GLY A 565 -8.88 26.29 25.26
CA GLY A 565 -9.64 27.53 25.33
C GLY A 565 -8.79 28.78 25.35
N TYR A 566 -7.50 28.74 24.95
CA TYR A 566 -6.68 29.95 24.87
C TYR A 566 -7.29 30.98 23.92
N ASP A 567 -7.31 32.25 24.34
CA ASP A 567 -7.86 33.35 23.55
C ASP A 567 -6.85 33.83 22.50
N LYS A 568 -5.55 33.69 22.81
CA LYS A 568 -4.44 34.08 21.95
C LYS A 568 -3.44 32.94 21.85
N VAL A 569 -3.09 32.55 20.63
CA VAL A 569 -2.10 31.53 20.34
C VAL A 569 -1.06 32.11 19.39
N TYR A 570 0.19 32.12 19.85
CA TYR A 570 1.32 32.71 19.14
C TYR A 570 2.31 31.64 18.72
N VAL A 571 2.62 31.60 17.42
CA VAL A 571 3.48 30.60 16.81
C VAL A 571 4.88 31.20 16.57
N GLY A 572 5.91 30.51 17.05
CA GLY A 572 7.31 30.89 16.87
C GLY A 572 8.17 29.72 16.42
N GLY A 573 9.31 29.99 15.76
CA GLY A 573 10.21 28.92 15.31
C GLY A 573 9.61 28.05 14.19
N VAL A 574 8.82 28.65 13.29
CA VAL A 574 8.21 27.97 12.13
C VAL A 574 8.40 28.82 10.87
N ASP A 575 9.41 28.48 10.07
CA ASP A 575 9.81 29.30 8.93
C ASP A 575 9.18 28.89 7.59
N LEU A 576 8.80 27.60 7.44
CA LEU A 576 8.32 27.04 6.17
C LEU A 576 9.27 27.37 5.00
N ASP A 577 10.57 27.42 5.28
CA ASP A 577 11.67 27.53 4.33
C ASP A 577 12.72 26.47 4.69
N TYR A 578 12.86 25.48 3.82
CA TYR A 578 13.75 24.33 4.02
C TYR A 578 14.90 24.31 3.01
N LYS A 579 15.09 25.38 2.21
CA LYS A 579 16.09 25.42 1.13
C LYS A 579 17.53 25.57 1.61
N LYS A 580 17.75 26.04 2.83
CA LYS A 580 19.09 26.27 3.41
C LYS A 580 19.32 25.43 4.66
N GLN A 581 18.58 25.73 5.73
CA GLN A 581 18.72 25.11 7.05
C GLN A 581 17.33 24.87 7.63
N ALA A 582 17.01 23.61 7.93
CA ALA A 582 15.66 23.22 8.37
C ALA A 582 15.43 23.42 9.88
N TYR A 583 16.51 23.51 10.68
CA TYR A 583 16.45 23.48 12.14
C TYR A 583 17.40 24.48 12.79
N PHE A 584 17.06 25.02 13.98
CA PHE A 584 17.88 26.02 14.68
C PHE A 584 19.29 25.52 15.05
N TRP A 585 19.47 24.22 15.27
CA TRP A 585 20.77 23.59 15.57
C TRP A 585 21.56 23.15 14.32
N GLY A 586 21.01 23.34 13.12
CA GLY A 586 21.62 22.89 11.86
C GLY A 586 21.11 21.52 11.37
N GLY A 587 20.93 21.37 10.05
CA GLY A 587 20.52 20.10 9.41
C GLY A 587 19.59 20.28 8.19
N THR A 588 19.48 19.22 7.39
CA THR A 588 18.56 19.13 6.24
C THR A 588 17.29 18.38 6.62
N ALA A 589 16.16 18.74 5.99
CA ALA A 589 14.91 18.01 6.20
C ALA A 589 15.03 16.59 5.61
N ARG A 590 14.73 15.56 6.42
CA ARG A 590 14.60 14.18 5.95
C ARG A 590 13.18 13.98 5.39
N ASN A 591 12.97 14.27 4.11
CA ASN A 591 11.67 14.02 3.46
C ASN A 591 11.85 13.16 2.22
N THR A 592 10.98 12.16 2.07
CA THR A 592 10.86 11.32 0.86
C THR A 592 10.06 11.98 -0.25
N LEU A 593 9.27 13.02 0.08
CA LEU A 593 8.49 13.82 -0.86
C LEU A 593 9.19 15.14 -1.21
N PRO A 594 8.88 15.77 -2.35
CA PRO A 594 9.32 17.12 -2.66
C PRO A 594 8.94 18.11 -1.55
N ILE A 595 9.94 18.80 -1.01
CA ILE A 595 9.82 19.73 0.12
C ILE A 595 8.79 20.84 -0.15
N ASP A 596 8.69 21.32 -1.39
CA ASP A 596 7.78 22.40 -1.76
C ASP A 596 6.31 21.96 -1.59
N THR A 597 5.96 20.74 -2.01
CA THR A 597 4.59 20.21 -1.87
C THR A 597 4.16 20.04 -0.41
N ILE A 598 5.07 19.57 0.45
CA ILE A 598 4.79 19.47 1.90
C ILE A 598 4.53 20.87 2.47
N THR A 599 5.38 21.83 2.11
CA THR A 599 5.33 23.19 2.63
C THR A 599 4.03 23.89 2.22
N ASP A 600 3.56 23.69 0.99
CA ASP A 600 2.28 24.24 0.53
C ASP A 600 1.08 23.67 1.32
N ARG A 601 1.07 22.37 1.61
CA ARG A 601 0.03 21.75 2.45
C ARG A 601 0.06 22.28 3.89
N MET A 602 1.24 22.49 4.46
CA MET A 602 1.39 23.15 5.77
C MET A 602 0.82 24.57 5.74
N ARG A 603 1.15 25.37 4.70
CA ARG A 603 0.62 26.75 4.54
C ARG A 603 -0.90 26.76 4.52
N GLN A 604 -1.53 25.89 3.74
CA GLN A 604 -2.99 25.79 3.70
C GLN A 604 -3.58 25.39 5.06
N SER A 605 -2.94 24.46 5.77
CA SER A 605 -3.38 24.04 7.10
C SER A 605 -3.34 25.19 8.13
N PHE A 606 -2.31 26.05 8.10
CA PHE A 606 -2.26 27.26 8.92
C PHE A 606 -3.39 28.24 8.62
N LEU A 607 -3.76 28.41 7.34
CA LEU A 607 -4.88 29.26 6.94
C LEU A 607 -6.22 28.72 7.47
N VAL A 608 -6.43 27.41 7.38
CA VAL A 608 -7.62 26.75 7.95
C VAL A 608 -7.68 26.95 9.46
N ALA A 609 -6.59 26.65 10.18
CA ALA A 609 -6.51 26.88 11.63
C ALA A 609 -6.84 28.33 11.99
N ARG A 610 -6.26 29.31 11.29
CA ARG A 610 -6.53 30.73 11.52
C ARG A 610 -8.01 31.07 11.36
N LYS A 611 -8.65 30.60 10.29
CA LYS A 611 -10.10 30.79 10.06
C LYS A 611 -10.93 30.26 11.23
N HIS A 612 -10.61 29.09 11.80
CA HIS A 612 -11.36 28.57 12.94
C HIS A 612 -11.16 29.39 14.22
N PHE A 613 -9.95 29.89 14.48
CA PHE A 613 -9.69 30.82 15.58
C PHE A 613 -10.49 32.12 15.42
N GLU A 614 -10.42 32.75 14.25
CA GLU A 614 -11.14 33.99 13.93
C GLU A 614 -12.65 33.83 14.06
N ARG A 615 -13.23 32.73 13.54
CA ARG A 615 -14.66 32.39 13.66
C ARG A 615 -15.13 32.31 15.12
N HIS A 616 -14.22 32.07 16.07
CA HIS A 616 -14.51 31.95 17.50
C HIS A 616 -14.04 33.16 18.32
N GLY A 617 -13.65 34.26 17.66
CA GLY A 617 -13.17 35.48 18.33
C GLY A 617 -11.82 35.29 19.03
N ARG A 618 -11.01 34.32 18.57
CA ARG A 618 -9.68 34.02 19.11
C ARG A 618 -8.61 34.39 18.11
N THR A 619 -7.38 34.58 18.59
CA THR A 619 -6.24 34.99 17.76
C THR A 619 -5.28 33.84 17.54
N LEU A 620 -4.90 33.58 16.29
CA LEU A 620 -3.77 32.74 15.90
C LEU A 620 -2.80 33.58 15.06
N ALA A 621 -1.63 33.89 15.62
CA ALA A 621 -0.65 34.79 15.02
C ALA A 621 0.77 34.21 15.10
N LYS A 622 1.73 34.81 14.40
CA LYS A 622 3.16 34.46 14.49
C LYS A 622 3.95 35.56 15.19
N ILE A 623 4.98 35.16 15.94
CA ILE A 623 5.87 36.07 16.70
C ILE A 623 7.30 36.09 16.17
N THR A 624 7.56 35.40 15.07
CA THR A 624 8.81 35.48 14.31
C THR A 624 8.57 36.05 12.91
N PRO A 625 9.53 36.79 12.33
CA PRO A 625 9.42 37.35 10.99
C PRO A 625 9.61 36.28 9.90
N SER A 626 8.67 35.32 9.86
CA SER A 626 8.70 34.16 8.97
C SER A 626 7.79 34.40 7.76
N PRO A 627 8.30 34.83 6.59
CA PRO A 627 7.47 35.32 5.47
C PRO A 627 6.59 34.23 4.85
N ASN A 628 7.02 32.97 4.89
CA ASN A 628 6.30 31.85 4.29
C ASN A 628 5.21 31.26 5.21
N LEU A 629 5.12 31.71 6.47
CA LEU A 629 4.08 31.32 7.42
C LEU A 629 2.87 32.27 7.29
N PRO A 630 1.70 31.81 6.82
CA PRO A 630 0.56 32.68 6.47
C PRO A 630 -0.28 33.09 7.69
N LEU A 631 0.39 33.56 8.75
CA LEU A 631 -0.21 34.15 9.94
C LEU A 631 0.18 35.63 10.06
N GLU A 632 -0.65 36.41 10.73
CA GLU A 632 -0.35 37.81 11.06
C GLU A 632 0.87 37.87 11.99
N TYR A 633 1.82 38.75 11.69
CA TYR A 633 2.99 38.95 12.54
C TYR A 633 2.66 39.94 13.66
N ILE A 634 2.88 39.51 14.90
CA ILE A 634 2.74 40.35 16.10
C ILE A 634 4.11 40.45 16.74
N GLU A 635 4.57 41.67 16.97
CA GLU A 635 5.75 41.93 17.78
C GLU A 635 5.35 41.79 19.26
N ASP A 636 5.98 40.85 19.96
CA ASP A 636 5.78 40.63 21.39
C ASP A 636 7.10 40.88 22.14
N PRO A 637 7.32 42.11 22.63
CA PRO A 637 8.56 42.49 23.29
C PRO A 637 8.90 41.66 24.54
N GLU A 638 7.91 40.98 25.14
CA GLU A 638 8.13 40.17 26.34
C GLU A 638 8.83 38.84 26.05
N VAL A 639 8.91 38.42 24.78
CA VAL A 639 9.49 37.12 24.39
C VAL A 639 10.54 37.25 23.28
N LEU A 640 10.95 38.46 22.93
CA LEU A 640 12.06 38.70 22.00
C LEU A 640 13.40 38.63 22.73
N ALA A 641 14.40 38.02 22.11
CA ALA A 641 15.76 38.01 22.62
C ALA A 641 16.39 39.41 22.53
N ASP A 642 17.14 39.80 23.57
CA ASP A 642 17.96 41.01 23.54
C ASP A 642 18.88 41.02 22.31
N ALA A 643 19.10 42.19 21.71
CA ALA A 643 19.92 42.33 20.50
C ALA A 643 21.36 41.79 20.65
N GLY A 644 21.86 41.61 21.88
CA GLY A 644 23.17 41.02 22.19
C GLY A 644 23.20 39.51 22.39
N SER A 645 22.06 38.82 22.49
CA SER A 645 21.96 37.37 22.71
C SER A 645 21.51 36.58 21.48
N GLN A 646 21.15 37.27 20.38
CA GLN A 646 20.80 36.65 19.10
C GLN A 646 22.01 35.92 18.49
N LYS A 647 21.95 34.59 18.43
CA LYS A 647 22.97 33.78 17.77
C LYS A 647 22.84 33.90 16.25
N ASN A 648 23.80 34.56 15.60
CA ASN A 648 23.90 34.61 14.14
C ASN A 648 24.36 33.26 13.58
N TYR A 649 23.42 32.46 13.08
CA TYR A 649 23.71 31.26 12.27
C TYR A 649 23.65 31.52 10.75
N PHE A 650 23.35 32.76 10.32
CA PHE A 650 23.45 33.16 8.92
C PHE A 650 24.83 33.76 8.62
N GLN A 651 25.83 32.88 8.48
CA GLN A 651 26.97 33.09 7.58
C GLN A 651 26.99 31.98 6.54
#